data_AF-A0A1F5JHW2-F1
#
_entry.id   AF-A0A1F5JHW2-F1
#
_cell.length_a   1.000
_cell.length_b   1.000
_cell.length_c   1.000
_cell.angle_alpha   90.00
_cell.angle_beta   90.00
_cell.angle_gamma   90.00
#
_symmetry.space_group_name_H-M   'P 1'
#
loop_
_entity.id
_entity.type
_entity.pdbx_description
1 polymer ?
#
loop_
_entity_poly.entity_id
_entity_poly.type
_entity_poly.pdbx_seq_one_letter_code
_entity_poly.pdbx_strand_id
1 'polypeptide(L)'
;MPLSKLKIFTQTCICLSVLLLLPKLGFTQSQSSESSGQFITLVNPVRVSAYTKDSAKSLASQYFEVSKRNLPASWLFTYDVLENKEVATFAKQMDQQQDLGIFLEVTPNFAENAGVTYNKTDSWHRSNSVFLIGYSQDDRKKLIDVVFERFKNNFGYYPKSVGAWWVDSFSLNYMKDKYNITSTLGCADQFYTDGYSLWGQYWSTPFYPSKNHAGMPARNTETKLDLVLLQWAARDPLNGYSGERASSYSTQDYYTRDLPDEYYEKLIKLYALKNKNQFGQITLGLEGDFPEETYREKFAQHLDMIQRISTQENITVTNMKDFSLWYRQIFPNLSPAHVIEADDLLGSKIKSVWYQSPAYRIGLTYNGENQELKIVDWRTFQDNFQEPFYLTPNTQLNLYINIPSLIDQISNPQSVWQIPVKGIFSSIGKAEKYSLFETNNPLLIFEENKITFSEVNLPPYIKNSDLLKIKDLPHSTEVSIAEHWIAPPEGMTFRSLPPQFFYLLNSYNLSKTNTQKRLALISLVLIVSLIIIYKFKVYHKKAFWVFSVIFMIGSTLFAISKLRIYSVSQAETDALLHLRALEPGKVIVYDETCLKCIWHNRYMPAVFANIRGYVSSISKKPIVHNRSIFVAESRPEGKKKLDSLVAKYIYVVKYENYSEIVPFSPGDYNVELIFENANAQIWRIKDNDKKLQ
;
A
#
# COMPACT_ATOMS: atom_id res chain seq x y z
N MET A 1 -22.34 58.05 1.85
CA MET A 1 -22.75 59.17 2.72
C MET A 1 -22.28 58.82 4.14
N PRO A 2 -21.46 59.68 4.78
CA PRO A 2 -20.48 59.30 5.82
C PRO A 2 -20.77 59.98 7.18
N LEU A 3 -19.97 59.70 8.22
CA LEU A 3 -19.63 60.61 9.35
C LEU A 3 -18.69 59.84 10.32
N SER A 4 -17.36 59.88 10.21
CA SER A 4 -16.40 60.96 10.54
C SER A 4 -16.38 61.38 12.03
N LYS A 5 -15.22 61.21 12.69
CA LYS A 5 -14.40 62.24 13.40
C LYS A 5 -13.47 61.56 14.45
N LEU A 6 -12.29 62.03 14.87
CA LEU A 6 -11.23 62.99 14.48
C LEU A 6 -10.38 63.18 15.78
N LYS A 7 -9.05 63.01 15.84
CA LYS A 7 -7.98 64.05 15.82
C LYS A 7 -6.70 63.37 16.38
N ILE A 8 -5.54 63.31 15.72
CA ILE A 8 -4.52 64.35 15.40
C ILE A 8 -3.89 64.99 16.65
N PHE A 9 -2.58 64.75 16.86
CA PHE A 9 -1.60 65.81 17.10
C PHE A 9 -0.17 65.35 16.76
N THR A 10 0.49 66.14 15.92
CA THR A 10 1.86 66.08 15.38
C THR A 10 2.81 66.90 16.26
N GLN A 11 4.09 66.51 16.39
CA GLN A 11 5.23 67.36 16.00
C GLN A 11 6.61 66.71 16.18
N THR A 12 7.47 67.12 15.25
CA THR A 12 8.81 66.69 14.86
C THR A 12 9.90 67.47 15.61
N CYS A 13 11.06 66.86 15.88
CA CYS A 13 12.43 67.46 15.87
C CYS A 13 13.46 66.39 16.29
N ILE A 14 14.29 65.84 15.39
CA ILE A 14 15.62 66.29 14.94
C ILE A 14 16.77 66.02 15.95
N CYS A 15 17.56 64.99 15.58
CA CYS A 15 19.01 64.85 15.61
C CYS A 15 19.86 64.85 16.91
N LEU A 16 20.67 63.79 16.95
CA LEU A 16 22.13 63.71 17.18
C LEU A 16 22.64 63.12 18.50
N SER A 17 23.65 62.25 18.31
CA SER A 17 24.70 61.81 19.24
C SER A 17 24.27 60.94 20.44
N VAL A 18 24.42 59.62 20.31
CA VAL A 18 25.50 58.83 20.95
C VAL A 18 25.61 57.51 20.19
N LEU A 19 26.59 57.43 19.28
CA LEU A 19 27.14 56.20 18.77
C LEU A 19 28.53 56.09 19.41
N LEU A 20 28.80 55.06 20.18
CA LEU A 20 30.08 54.34 20.25
C LEU A 20 30.06 53.34 21.42
N LEU A 21 30.55 52.13 21.11
CA LEU A 21 30.98 51.04 22.01
C LEU A 21 29.91 50.00 22.40
N LEU A 22 29.54 49.13 21.46
CA LEU A 22 29.39 47.70 21.74
C LEU A 22 30.03 46.87 20.60
N PRO A 23 30.77 45.81 20.93
CA PRO A 23 31.66 45.13 19.99
C PRO A 23 30.86 44.28 18.99
N LYS A 24 31.30 44.31 17.72
CA LYS A 24 30.88 43.36 16.69
C LYS A 24 31.29 41.94 17.14
N LEU A 25 30.37 41.19 17.74
CA LEU A 25 30.44 39.74 17.65
C LEU A 25 30.24 39.40 16.19
N GLY A 26 31.33 39.03 15.52
CA GLY A 26 31.28 38.41 14.22
C GLY A 26 30.42 37.16 14.34
N PHE A 27 29.21 37.21 13.80
CA PHE A 27 28.59 36.01 13.29
C PHE A 27 29.49 35.53 12.16
N THR A 28 30.35 34.58 12.48
CA THR A 28 30.90 33.66 11.49
C THR A 28 29.70 33.00 10.83
N GLN A 29 29.32 33.56 9.68
CA GLN A 29 28.52 32.85 8.68
C GLN A 29 29.37 31.62 8.34
N SER A 30 29.07 30.49 8.98
CA SER A 30 29.59 29.22 8.51
C SER A 30 29.13 29.13 7.06
N GLN A 31 30.10 29.11 6.13
CA GLN A 31 29.84 28.69 4.77
C GLN A 31 29.18 27.31 4.87
N SER A 32 27.86 27.25 4.77
CA SER A 32 27.16 26.00 4.56
C SER A 32 27.66 25.51 3.21
N SER A 33 28.52 24.50 3.21
CA SER A 33 28.80 23.74 1.99
C SER A 33 27.45 23.35 1.40
N GLU A 34 27.17 23.81 0.19
CA GLU A 34 25.96 23.45 -0.54
C GLU A 34 25.88 21.92 -0.54
N SER A 35 24.83 21.36 0.07
CA SER A 35 24.69 19.91 0.22
C SER A 35 24.74 19.28 -1.17
N SER A 36 25.58 18.25 -1.36
CA SER A 36 25.69 17.54 -2.63
C SER A 36 24.36 16.92 -3.10
N GLY A 37 23.37 16.84 -2.20
CA GLY A 37 22.10 16.18 -2.46
C GLY A 37 22.28 14.66 -2.55
N GLN A 38 23.32 14.11 -1.94
CA GLN A 38 23.64 12.68 -1.96
C GLN A 38 23.78 12.18 -0.53
N PHE A 39 23.03 11.15 -0.18
CA PHE A 39 22.89 10.72 1.21
C PHE A 39 23.04 9.21 1.40
N ILE A 40 23.68 8.84 2.51
CA ILE A 40 23.54 7.52 3.13
C ILE A 40 22.91 7.76 4.50
N THR A 41 21.74 7.16 4.76
CA THR A 41 21.07 7.27 6.06
C THR A 41 21.31 6.01 6.87
N LEU A 42 21.99 6.12 8.02
CA LEU A 42 22.26 4.99 8.90
C LEU A 42 21.15 4.81 9.94
N VAL A 43 20.61 3.59 10.03
CA VAL A 43 19.50 3.23 10.92
C VAL A 43 19.71 1.83 11.47
N ASN A 44 19.54 1.65 12.78
CA ASN A 44 19.69 0.37 13.46
C ASN A 44 18.42 0.09 14.29
N PRO A 45 17.53 -0.79 13.83
CA PRO A 45 16.40 -1.29 14.64
C PRO A 45 16.91 -2.16 15.79
N VAL A 46 16.66 -1.79 17.03
CA VAL A 46 17.15 -2.48 18.24
C VAL A 46 15.99 -3.21 18.92
N ARG A 47 16.06 -4.54 18.98
CA ARG A 47 15.03 -5.39 19.57
C ARG A 47 15.63 -6.45 20.50
N VAL A 48 14.79 -7.02 21.36
CA VAL A 48 15.15 -8.21 22.14
C VAL A 48 14.90 -9.42 21.25
N SER A 49 15.92 -10.25 21.01
CA SER A 49 15.78 -11.50 20.26
C SER A 49 16.23 -12.72 21.06
N ALA A 50 15.90 -13.92 20.58
CA ALA A 50 16.35 -15.18 21.16
C ALA A 50 17.88 -15.37 21.07
N TYR A 51 18.56 -14.63 20.20
CA TYR A 51 20.00 -14.73 19.97
C TYR A 51 20.79 -13.64 20.70
N THR A 52 20.12 -12.59 21.20
CA THR A 52 20.73 -11.54 22.02
C THR A 52 20.60 -11.89 23.51
N LYS A 53 21.66 -12.40 24.13
CA LYS A 53 21.67 -12.70 25.58
C LYS A 53 21.61 -11.43 26.45
N ASP A 54 22.16 -10.32 25.94
CA ASP A 54 22.27 -9.04 26.63
C ASP A 54 22.13 -7.91 25.60
N SER A 55 20.95 -7.28 25.55
CA SER A 55 20.65 -6.21 24.60
C SER A 55 21.47 -4.94 24.84
N ALA A 56 21.93 -4.70 26.07
CA ALA A 56 22.75 -3.52 26.39
C ALA A 56 24.16 -3.68 25.83
N LYS A 57 24.76 -4.87 25.98
CA LYS A 57 26.06 -5.18 25.37
C LYS A 57 26.02 -5.22 23.85
N SER A 58 24.98 -5.80 23.27
CA SER A 58 24.78 -5.82 21.82
C SER A 58 24.70 -4.39 21.25
N LEU A 59 23.83 -3.55 21.85
CA LEU A 59 23.73 -2.12 21.52
C LEU A 59 25.07 -1.40 21.67
N ALA A 60 25.79 -1.65 22.76
CA ALA A 60 27.08 -1.03 23.00
C ALA A 60 28.12 -1.42 21.94
N SER A 61 28.23 -2.72 21.61
CA SER A 61 29.14 -3.20 20.57
C SER A 61 28.84 -2.56 19.22
N GLN A 62 27.55 -2.51 18.83
CA GLN A 62 27.13 -1.88 17.58
C GLN A 62 27.44 -0.37 17.56
N TYR A 63 27.11 0.35 18.64
CA TYR A 63 27.39 1.79 18.75
C TYR A 63 28.88 2.09 18.74
N PHE A 64 29.73 1.28 19.38
CA PHE A 64 31.17 1.51 19.38
C PHE A 64 31.75 1.50 17.95
N GLU A 65 31.28 0.62 17.08
CA GLU A 65 31.74 0.58 15.68
C GLU A 65 31.27 1.81 14.88
N VAL A 66 30.07 2.31 15.15
CA VAL A 66 29.56 3.57 14.55
C VAL A 66 30.35 4.78 15.06
N SER A 67 30.51 4.89 16.39
CA SER A 67 31.16 6.01 17.06
C SER A 67 32.66 6.10 16.73
N LYS A 68 33.35 4.96 16.62
CA LYS A 68 34.76 4.87 16.20
C LYS A 68 35.02 5.57 14.85
N ARG A 69 34.01 5.61 13.98
CA ARG A 69 34.07 6.23 12.64
C ARG A 69 33.42 7.62 12.60
N ASN A 70 32.94 8.12 13.74
CA ASN A 70 32.22 9.39 13.88
C ASN A 70 31.05 9.51 12.89
N LEU A 71 30.25 8.44 12.76
CA LEU A 71 29.12 8.41 11.85
C LEU A 71 27.81 8.76 12.58
N PRO A 72 26.95 9.63 12.02
CA PRO A 72 25.59 9.81 12.52
C PRO A 72 24.75 8.56 12.22
N ALA A 73 23.95 8.11 13.17
CA ALA A 73 23.04 6.99 12.98
C ALA A 73 21.75 7.16 13.80
N SER A 74 20.72 6.40 13.42
CA SER A 74 19.45 6.35 14.14
C SER A 74 19.30 5.01 14.85
N TRP A 75 18.78 5.00 16.07
CA TRP A 75 18.61 3.80 16.90
C TRP A 75 17.14 3.67 17.27
N LEU A 76 16.44 2.72 16.67
CA LEU A 76 14.99 2.56 16.84
C LEU A 76 14.74 1.45 17.87
N PHE A 77 14.30 1.80 19.08
CA PHE A 77 14.12 0.83 20.16
C PHE A 77 12.70 0.24 20.20
N THR A 78 12.57 -1.08 20.33
CA THR A 78 11.27 -1.68 20.68
C THR A 78 10.86 -1.34 22.11
N TYR A 79 9.57 -1.50 22.42
CA TYR A 79 9.06 -1.28 23.79
C TYR A 79 9.84 -2.09 24.84
N ASP A 80 10.10 -3.37 24.56
CA ASP A 80 10.81 -4.25 25.48
C ASP A 80 12.27 -3.82 25.71
N VAL A 81 12.91 -3.25 24.68
CA VAL A 81 14.25 -2.66 24.83
C VAL A 81 14.20 -1.40 25.69
N LEU A 82 13.16 -0.58 25.55
CA LEU A 82 12.97 0.62 26.37
C LEU A 82 12.68 0.32 27.86
N GLU A 83 12.19 -0.89 28.17
CA GLU A 83 12.05 -1.35 29.57
C GLU A 83 13.40 -1.74 30.20
N ASN A 84 14.42 -2.03 29.39
CA ASN A 84 15.76 -2.33 29.90
C ASN A 84 16.48 -1.04 30.34
N LYS A 85 16.63 -0.87 31.66
CA LYS A 85 17.30 0.28 32.27
C LYS A 85 18.76 0.44 31.84
N GLU A 86 19.48 -0.65 31.59
CA GLU A 86 20.88 -0.59 31.15
C GLU A 86 20.97 -0.03 29.73
N VAL A 87 20.09 -0.48 28.83
CA VAL A 87 19.97 0.10 27.48
C VAL A 87 19.63 1.58 27.55
N ALA A 88 18.60 1.96 28.31
CA ALA A 88 18.20 3.36 28.44
C ALA A 88 19.33 4.24 29.03
N THR A 89 20.10 3.71 29.99
CA THR A 89 21.24 4.40 30.59
C THR A 89 22.37 4.58 29.59
N PHE A 90 22.70 3.53 28.83
CA PHE A 90 23.73 3.58 27.80
C PHE A 90 23.36 4.50 26.64
N ALA A 91 22.13 4.41 26.12
CA ALA A 91 21.67 5.24 25.01
C ALA A 91 21.71 6.76 25.34
N LYS A 92 21.52 7.15 26.61
CA LYS A 92 21.68 8.56 27.05
C LYS A 92 23.12 9.08 26.96
N GLN A 93 24.09 8.19 26.96
CA GLN A 93 25.52 8.52 26.92
C GLN A 93 26.05 8.56 25.49
N MET A 94 25.24 8.16 24.50
CA MET A 94 25.59 8.27 23.09
C MET A 94 25.80 9.74 22.69
N ASP A 95 26.65 9.96 21.69
CA ASP A 95 26.93 11.30 21.20
C ASP A 95 25.71 11.97 20.52
N GLN A 96 25.76 13.28 20.33
CA GLN A 96 24.63 14.07 19.84
C GLN A 96 24.26 13.82 18.37
N GLN A 97 25.10 13.12 17.61
CA GLN A 97 24.81 12.75 16.22
C GLN A 97 23.91 11.51 16.13
N GLN A 98 23.67 10.85 17.27
CA GLN A 98 22.79 9.69 17.37
C GLN A 98 21.32 10.11 17.56
N ASP A 99 20.47 9.70 16.63
CA ASP A 99 19.03 9.91 16.68
C ASP A 99 18.34 8.73 17.39
N LEU A 100 17.76 8.96 18.57
CA LEU A 100 17.04 7.92 19.30
C LEU A 100 15.56 7.92 18.87
N GLY A 101 15.03 6.74 18.53
CA GLY A 101 13.68 6.56 18.03
C GLY A 101 13.00 5.29 18.55
N ILE A 102 11.84 4.96 17.97
CA ILE A 102 11.03 3.79 18.35
C ILE A 102 10.90 2.82 17.18
N PHE A 103 11.11 1.53 17.44
CA PHE A 103 10.77 0.45 16.51
C PHE A 103 9.49 -0.25 16.98
N LEU A 104 8.45 -0.22 16.17
CA LEU A 104 7.09 -0.62 16.52
C LEU A 104 6.89 -2.11 16.22
N GLU A 105 7.21 -2.94 17.21
CA GLU A 105 6.84 -4.36 17.24
C GLU A 105 6.02 -4.62 18.51
N VAL A 106 4.79 -5.10 18.32
CA VAL A 106 3.89 -5.44 19.43
C VAL A 106 4.29 -6.79 19.99
N THR A 107 4.59 -6.81 21.29
CA THR A 107 4.91 -8.02 22.06
C THR A 107 3.87 -8.23 23.16
N PRO A 108 3.80 -9.42 23.79
CA PRO A 108 2.89 -9.64 24.91
C PRO A 108 3.06 -8.61 26.03
N ASN A 109 4.32 -8.30 26.39
CA ASN A 109 4.64 -7.32 27.42
C ASN A 109 4.21 -5.90 27.01
N PHE A 110 4.46 -5.50 25.76
CA PHE A 110 4.00 -4.21 25.26
C PHE A 110 2.47 -4.09 25.28
N ALA A 111 1.75 -5.09 24.77
CA ALA A 111 0.30 -5.09 24.73
C ALA A 111 -0.33 -5.05 26.13
N GLU A 112 0.19 -5.87 27.07
CA GLU A 112 -0.26 -5.88 28.47
C GLU A 112 -0.12 -4.50 29.12
N ASN A 113 1.05 -3.86 28.99
CA ASN A 113 1.30 -2.54 29.55
C ASN A 113 0.46 -1.44 28.88
N ALA A 114 0.01 -1.66 27.65
CA ALA A 114 -0.92 -0.76 26.95
C ALA A 114 -2.40 -1.01 27.27
N GLY A 115 -2.72 -2.04 28.06
CA GLY A 115 -4.11 -2.45 28.31
C GLY A 115 -4.79 -2.97 27.04
N VAL A 116 -4.04 -3.61 26.17
CA VAL A 116 -4.47 -4.19 24.89
C VAL A 116 -4.30 -5.70 24.94
N THR A 117 -5.29 -6.45 24.46
CA THR A 117 -5.16 -7.91 24.34
C THR A 117 -4.18 -8.25 23.22
N TYR A 118 -3.07 -8.93 23.57
CA TYR A 118 -2.11 -9.40 22.56
C TYR A 118 -2.74 -10.44 21.63
N ASN A 119 -2.60 -10.25 20.32
CA ASN A 119 -3.04 -11.21 19.32
C ASN A 119 -2.05 -12.38 19.25
N LYS A 120 -2.23 -13.40 20.10
CA LYS A 120 -1.36 -14.58 20.08
C LYS A 120 -1.66 -15.48 18.88
N THR A 121 -0.64 -15.73 18.05
CA THR A 121 -0.67 -16.62 16.88
C THR A 121 0.34 -17.75 17.01
N ASP A 122 0.50 -18.54 15.94
CA ASP A 122 1.47 -19.63 15.83
C ASP A 122 2.94 -19.15 15.82
N SER A 123 3.18 -17.90 15.41
CA SER A 123 4.49 -17.26 15.53
C SER A 123 4.38 -15.77 15.84
N TRP A 124 5.41 -15.19 16.45
CA TRP A 124 5.41 -13.78 16.86
C TRP A 124 5.37 -12.83 15.66
N HIS A 125 6.06 -13.18 14.56
CA HIS A 125 6.17 -12.36 13.34
C HIS A 125 4.90 -12.40 12.47
N ARG A 126 3.78 -12.98 12.92
CA ARG A 126 2.55 -12.87 12.15
C ARG A 126 2.06 -11.43 12.16
N SER A 127 1.60 -10.97 11.01
CA SER A 127 1.29 -9.55 10.79
C SER A 127 0.18 -9.01 11.70
N ASN A 128 -0.79 -9.84 12.06
CA ASN A 128 -1.84 -9.51 13.02
C ASN A 128 -1.36 -9.43 14.47
N SER A 129 -0.16 -9.92 14.75
CA SER A 129 0.42 -10.01 16.10
C SER A 129 1.44 -8.91 16.32
N VAL A 130 2.43 -8.81 15.43
CA VAL A 130 3.59 -7.93 15.58
C VAL A 130 3.32 -6.48 15.15
N PHE A 131 2.43 -6.23 14.20
CA PHE A 131 2.19 -4.87 13.70
C PHE A 131 0.96 -4.23 14.32
N LEU A 132 1.00 -2.89 14.46
CA LEU A 132 -0.14 -2.08 14.90
C LEU A 132 -1.41 -2.35 14.09
N ILE A 133 -1.26 -2.62 12.78
CA ILE A 133 -2.37 -2.88 11.87
C ILE A 133 -3.24 -4.08 12.27
N GLY A 134 -2.70 -5.02 13.06
CA GLY A 134 -3.44 -6.15 13.64
C GLY A 134 -4.44 -5.77 14.73
N TYR A 135 -4.37 -4.54 15.25
CA TYR A 135 -5.17 -4.06 16.36
C TYR A 135 -6.21 -3.04 15.89
N SER A 136 -7.27 -2.84 16.68
CA SER A 136 -8.27 -1.80 16.43
C SER A 136 -7.62 -0.41 16.48
N GLN A 137 -8.19 0.59 15.81
CA GLN A 137 -7.64 1.95 15.82
C GLN A 137 -7.46 2.52 17.25
N ASP A 138 -8.37 2.20 18.17
CA ASP A 138 -8.25 2.65 19.56
C ASP A 138 -7.13 1.91 20.31
N ASP A 139 -6.93 0.62 20.04
CA ASP A 139 -5.80 -0.12 20.61
C ASP A 139 -4.47 0.31 19.99
N ARG A 140 -4.43 0.64 18.69
CA ARG A 140 -3.26 1.27 18.05
C ARG A 140 -2.86 2.54 18.78
N LYS A 141 -3.82 3.44 19.08
CA LYS A 141 -3.55 4.67 19.85
C LYS A 141 -2.98 4.37 21.24
N LYS A 142 -3.55 3.41 21.98
CA LYS A 142 -3.05 3.03 23.31
C LYS A 142 -1.61 2.51 23.24
N LEU A 143 -1.33 1.59 22.32
CA LEU A 143 0.02 1.07 22.09
C LEU A 143 1.00 2.21 21.79
N ILE A 144 0.66 3.08 20.84
CA ILE A 144 1.48 4.24 20.48
C ILE A 144 1.71 5.13 21.71
N ASP A 145 0.66 5.48 22.45
CA ASP A 145 0.78 6.36 23.62
C ASP A 145 1.71 5.78 24.69
N VAL A 146 1.58 4.49 24.98
CA VAL A 146 2.39 3.81 25.99
C VAL A 146 3.87 3.80 25.62
N VAL A 147 4.22 3.47 24.37
CA VAL A 147 5.63 3.44 23.95
C VAL A 147 6.23 4.85 23.84
N PHE A 148 5.45 5.86 23.43
CA PHE A 148 5.92 7.25 23.38
C PHE A 148 6.12 7.84 24.78
N GLU A 149 5.22 7.58 25.74
CA GLU A 149 5.43 7.99 27.13
C GLU A 149 6.61 7.25 27.75
N ARG A 150 6.79 5.96 27.45
CA ARG A 150 7.96 5.22 27.91
C ARG A 150 9.26 5.83 27.38
N PHE A 151 9.31 6.13 26.09
CA PHE A 151 10.44 6.79 25.45
C PHE A 151 10.73 8.15 26.12
N LYS A 152 9.70 8.98 26.32
CA LYS A 152 9.86 10.29 26.96
C LYS A 152 10.31 10.20 28.42
N ASN A 153 9.82 9.22 29.18
CA ASN A 153 10.29 8.98 30.55
C ASN A 153 11.77 8.61 30.58
N ASN A 154 12.23 7.86 29.58
CA ASN A 154 13.64 7.55 29.45
C ASN A 154 14.43 8.80 29.04
N PHE A 155 14.09 9.48 27.96
CA PHE A 155 14.99 10.46 27.31
C PHE A 155 14.62 11.94 27.51
N GLY A 156 13.45 12.24 28.06
CA GLY A 156 12.97 13.61 28.33
C GLY A 156 12.29 14.31 27.16
N TYR A 157 12.17 13.67 26.00
CA TYR A 157 11.53 14.20 24.79
C TYR A 157 10.81 13.09 24.00
N TYR A 158 9.94 13.45 23.06
CA TYR A 158 9.32 12.48 22.13
C TYR A 158 10.21 12.29 20.88
N PRO A 159 10.30 11.07 20.34
CA PRO A 159 11.18 10.77 19.22
C PRO A 159 10.75 11.49 17.95
N LYS A 160 11.72 11.72 17.05
CA LYS A 160 11.46 12.23 15.70
C LYS A 160 11.37 11.14 14.65
N SER A 161 12.05 10.03 14.90
CA SER A 161 12.08 8.85 14.04
C SER A 161 11.37 7.68 14.67
N VAL A 162 10.51 7.04 13.89
CA VAL A 162 9.89 5.75 14.24
C VAL A 162 10.12 4.75 13.12
N GLY A 163 9.73 3.50 13.29
CA GLY A 163 9.76 2.55 12.18
C GLY A 163 9.22 1.18 12.56
N ALA A 164 8.97 0.37 11.55
CA ALA A 164 8.73 -1.06 11.64
C ALA A 164 8.93 -1.65 10.24
N TRP A 165 8.81 -2.97 10.10
CA TRP A 165 8.63 -3.56 8.78
C TRP A 165 7.37 -3.00 8.08
N TRP A 166 6.30 -2.67 8.83
CA TRP A 166 5.17 -1.88 8.33
C TRP A 166 4.54 -1.00 9.42
N VAL A 167 4.27 0.27 9.08
CA VAL A 167 3.48 1.18 9.92
C VAL A 167 2.37 1.79 9.06
N ASP A 168 1.11 1.54 9.44
CA ASP A 168 -0.05 1.99 8.67
C ASP A 168 -0.26 3.51 8.72
N SER A 169 -0.92 4.04 7.70
CA SER A 169 -1.17 5.48 7.52
C SER A 169 -1.97 6.12 8.65
N PHE A 170 -2.91 5.38 9.25
CA PHE A 170 -3.66 5.87 10.41
C PHE A 170 -2.73 6.06 11.62
N SER A 171 -1.91 5.05 11.93
CA SER A 171 -0.93 5.11 13.01
C SER A 171 0.11 6.22 12.79
N LEU A 172 0.62 6.37 11.57
CA LEU A 172 1.53 7.45 11.21
C LEU A 172 0.88 8.83 11.36
N ASN A 173 -0.37 8.99 10.92
CA ASN A 173 -1.10 10.26 11.09
C ASN A 173 -1.31 10.60 12.57
N TYR A 174 -1.70 9.63 13.39
CA TYR A 174 -1.84 9.84 14.83
C TYR A 174 -0.52 10.24 15.50
N MET A 175 0.59 9.55 15.18
CA MET A 175 1.91 9.90 15.69
C MET A 175 2.39 11.27 15.22
N LYS A 176 2.09 11.64 13.96
CA LYS A 176 2.43 12.96 13.43
C LYS A 176 1.66 14.05 14.16
N ASP A 177 0.35 13.91 14.31
CA ASP A 177 -0.50 14.94 14.89
C ASP A 177 -0.24 15.12 16.40
N LYS A 178 -0.04 14.02 17.14
CA LYS A 178 0.12 14.06 18.60
C LYS A 178 1.56 14.28 19.05
N TYR A 179 2.53 13.62 18.39
CA TYR A 179 3.93 13.58 18.84
C TYR A 179 4.90 14.30 17.89
N ASN A 180 4.42 14.76 16.73
CA ASN A 180 5.20 15.49 15.74
C ASN A 180 6.48 14.75 15.32
N ILE A 181 6.33 13.44 15.02
CA ILE A 181 7.34 12.66 14.31
C ILE A 181 7.59 13.28 12.93
N THR A 182 8.80 13.06 12.40
CA THR A 182 9.21 13.61 11.10
C THR A 182 9.70 12.53 10.14
N SER A 183 10.02 11.33 10.62
CA SER A 183 10.55 10.24 9.81
C SER A 183 9.97 8.90 10.24
N THR A 184 9.75 8.02 9.27
CA THR A 184 9.42 6.62 9.52
C THR A 184 10.31 5.71 8.68
N LEU A 185 10.83 4.64 9.28
CA LEU A 185 11.43 3.53 8.55
C LEU A 185 10.33 2.56 8.14
N GLY A 186 10.30 2.16 6.86
CA GLY A 186 9.39 1.14 6.34
C GLY A 186 10.14 0.15 5.45
N CYS A 187 9.63 -1.06 5.30
CA CYS A 187 10.22 -2.05 4.40
C CYS A 187 10.12 -1.61 2.92
N ALA A 188 11.22 -1.75 2.17
CA ALA A 188 11.19 -1.65 0.72
C ALA A 188 10.27 -2.71 0.11
N ASP A 189 9.76 -2.42 -1.08
CA ASP A 189 8.83 -3.29 -1.81
C ASP A 189 9.24 -4.77 -1.79
N GLN A 190 8.33 -5.65 -1.38
CA GLN A 190 8.55 -7.09 -1.40
C GLN A 190 7.27 -7.85 -1.72
N PHE A 191 7.43 -8.97 -2.41
CA PHE A 191 6.32 -9.80 -2.82
C PHE A 191 6.43 -11.18 -2.16
N TYR A 192 5.52 -11.48 -1.23
CA TYR A 192 5.45 -12.74 -0.47
C TYR A 192 6.76 -13.16 0.23
N THR A 193 7.38 -12.22 0.94
CA THR A 193 8.52 -12.51 1.82
C THR A 193 8.07 -12.42 3.27
N ASP A 194 8.42 -13.41 4.08
CA ASP A 194 8.04 -13.53 5.52
C ASP A 194 6.52 -13.44 5.80
N GLY A 195 5.70 -13.82 4.83
CA GLY A 195 4.24 -13.70 4.93
C GLY A 195 3.71 -12.29 4.65
N TYR A 196 4.53 -11.39 4.11
CA TYR A 196 4.13 -10.03 3.74
C TYR A 196 4.23 -9.79 2.22
N SER A 197 3.19 -9.17 1.67
CA SER A 197 3.15 -8.58 0.34
C SER A 197 3.00 -7.07 0.52
N LEU A 198 4.14 -6.37 0.51
CA LEU A 198 4.23 -4.90 0.57
C LEU A 198 4.61 -4.43 -0.83
N TRP A 199 3.61 -4.25 -1.69
CA TRP A 199 3.84 -4.25 -3.13
C TRP A 199 3.18 -3.06 -3.80
N GLY A 200 4.00 -2.25 -4.45
CA GLY A 200 3.56 -1.13 -5.26
C GLY A 200 4.05 0.24 -4.85
N GLN A 201 4.90 0.37 -3.82
CA GLN A 201 5.37 1.66 -3.32
C GLN A 201 6.36 2.28 -4.32
N TYR A 202 6.97 3.40 -3.98
CA TYR A 202 8.20 3.79 -4.68
C TYR A 202 9.24 2.67 -4.59
N TRP A 203 10.07 2.49 -5.62
CA TRP A 203 11.12 1.48 -5.58
C TRP A 203 12.33 2.04 -4.82
N SER A 204 12.59 1.54 -3.61
CA SER A 204 13.81 1.80 -2.80
C SER A 204 14.19 3.27 -2.59
N THR A 205 13.22 4.18 -2.56
CA THR A 205 13.46 5.64 -2.52
C THR A 205 12.50 6.33 -1.55
N PRO A 206 12.93 7.42 -0.88
CA PRO A 206 12.13 8.04 0.16
C PRO A 206 11.05 8.97 -0.40
N PHE A 207 9.92 9.07 0.30
CA PHE A 207 8.79 9.91 -0.10
C PHE A 207 7.94 10.38 1.10
N TYR A 208 7.07 11.36 0.87
CA TYR A 208 5.98 11.70 1.77
C TYR A 208 4.81 10.74 1.54
N PRO A 209 4.42 9.93 2.53
CA PRO A 209 3.27 9.06 2.36
C PRO A 209 1.96 9.85 2.33
N SER A 210 0.90 9.22 1.83
CA SER A 210 -0.46 9.74 1.93
C SER A 210 -1.06 9.43 3.30
N LYS A 211 -1.88 10.35 3.83
CA LYS A 211 -2.73 10.13 5.01
C LYS A 211 -3.72 8.98 4.83
N ASN A 212 -4.01 8.60 3.58
CA ASN A 212 -4.90 7.49 3.25
C ASN A 212 -4.17 6.16 3.07
N HIS A 213 -2.88 6.17 2.74
CA HIS A 213 -2.11 4.97 2.45
C HIS A 213 -0.60 5.15 2.64
N ALA A 214 0.01 4.42 3.58
CA ALA A 214 1.41 4.61 3.95
C ALA A 214 2.38 4.25 2.80
N GLY A 215 2.03 3.25 2.01
CA GLY A 215 2.83 2.85 0.84
C GLY A 215 2.70 3.75 -0.40
N MET A 216 1.84 4.76 -0.40
CA MET A 216 1.62 5.61 -1.57
C MET A 216 2.19 7.00 -1.32
N PRO A 217 2.89 7.60 -2.30
CA PRO A 217 3.25 9.01 -2.21
C PRO A 217 2.01 9.90 -2.14
N ALA A 218 2.11 10.98 -1.36
CA ALA A 218 1.09 12.00 -1.30
C ALA A 218 0.97 12.70 -2.65
N ARG A 219 -0.23 12.66 -3.24
CA ARG A 219 -0.50 13.26 -4.55
C ARG A 219 -0.78 14.76 -4.49
N ASN A 220 -1.25 15.24 -3.36
CA ASN A 220 -1.56 16.64 -3.11
C ASN A 220 -1.28 17.00 -1.64
N THR A 221 -1.26 18.30 -1.34
CA THR A 221 -0.90 18.80 -0.02
C THR A 221 -1.94 18.49 1.05
N GLU A 222 -3.21 18.31 0.66
CA GLU A 222 -4.31 17.96 1.57
C GLU A 222 -4.11 16.55 2.15
N THR A 223 -3.79 15.59 1.28
CA THR A 223 -3.56 14.19 1.62
C THR A 223 -2.13 13.91 2.07
N LYS A 224 -1.21 14.88 1.97
CA LYS A 224 0.16 14.70 2.44
C LYS A 224 0.23 14.43 3.94
N LEU A 225 0.89 13.34 4.30
CA LEU A 225 1.41 13.14 5.64
C LEU A 225 2.83 13.71 5.71
N ASP A 226 2.99 14.81 6.46
CA ASP A 226 4.23 15.61 6.49
C ASP A 226 5.34 14.97 7.36
N LEU A 227 5.77 13.79 6.93
CA LEU A 227 6.92 13.02 7.44
C LEU A 227 7.54 12.24 6.28
N VAL A 228 8.82 11.90 6.37
CA VAL A 228 9.52 11.16 5.30
C VAL A 228 9.54 9.67 5.62
N LEU A 229 9.02 8.85 4.71
CA LEU A 229 9.19 7.41 4.72
C LEU A 229 10.54 7.07 4.08
N LEU A 230 11.42 6.41 4.84
CA LEU A 230 12.69 5.88 4.37
C LEU A 230 12.56 4.36 4.19
N GLN A 231 13.05 3.85 3.05
CA GLN A 231 12.94 2.43 2.73
C GLN A 231 14.13 1.64 3.28
N TRP A 232 13.85 0.71 4.19
CA TRP A 232 14.75 -0.31 4.68
C TRP A 232 14.95 -1.42 3.65
N ALA A 233 16.13 -2.01 3.61
CA ALA A 233 16.48 -3.09 2.69
C ALA A 233 16.30 -2.73 1.21
N ALA A 234 16.85 -1.58 0.77
CA ALA A 234 16.86 -1.16 -0.63
C ALA A 234 17.26 -2.34 -1.56
N ARG A 235 16.53 -2.50 -2.66
CA ARG A 235 16.54 -3.68 -3.53
C ARG A 235 17.04 -3.37 -4.92
N ASP A 236 17.71 -4.32 -5.53
CA ASP A 236 18.12 -4.27 -6.93
C ASP A 236 16.91 -4.07 -7.86
N PRO A 237 16.94 -3.07 -8.77
CA PRO A 237 15.81 -2.73 -9.61
C PRO A 237 15.51 -3.74 -10.74
N LEU A 238 16.36 -4.74 -10.94
CA LEU A 238 16.13 -5.84 -11.90
C LEU A 238 15.95 -7.17 -11.16
N ASN A 239 16.97 -7.60 -10.43
CA ASN A 239 16.99 -8.92 -9.78
C ASN A 239 16.11 -8.94 -8.52
N GLY A 240 15.92 -7.78 -7.88
CA GLY A 240 15.03 -7.62 -6.74
C GLY A 240 13.54 -7.60 -7.11
N TYR A 241 13.20 -7.44 -8.40
CA TYR A 241 11.83 -7.34 -8.86
C TYR A 241 11.19 -8.70 -9.17
N SER A 242 11.90 -9.57 -9.90
CA SER A 242 11.34 -10.83 -10.41
C SER A 242 12.26 -12.03 -10.19
N GLY A 243 11.66 -13.22 -10.06
CA GLY A 243 12.39 -14.48 -9.90
C GLY A 243 12.28 -15.09 -8.49
N GLU A 244 12.91 -16.24 -8.32
CA GLU A 244 12.89 -16.97 -7.06
C GLU A 244 13.66 -16.23 -5.97
N ARG A 245 13.00 -15.99 -4.82
CA ARG A 245 13.54 -15.22 -3.71
C ARG A 245 14.07 -13.85 -4.18
N ALA A 246 13.39 -13.19 -5.13
CA ALA A 246 13.81 -11.89 -5.68
C ALA A 246 14.09 -10.86 -4.58
N SER A 247 13.25 -10.83 -3.54
CA SER A 247 13.44 -10.01 -2.35
C SER A 247 14.69 -10.34 -1.50
N SER A 248 15.60 -11.23 -1.93
CA SER A 248 16.93 -11.36 -1.30
C SER A 248 18.04 -10.62 -2.05
N TYR A 249 17.75 -10.04 -3.22
CA TYR A 249 18.64 -9.10 -3.92
C TYR A 249 18.52 -7.71 -3.30
N SER A 250 18.98 -7.59 -2.05
CA SER A 250 18.78 -6.43 -1.20
C SER A 250 20.04 -6.09 -0.41
N THR A 251 20.10 -4.86 0.09
CA THR A 251 21.16 -4.43 1.03
C THR A 251 21.22 -5.25 2.32
N GLN A 252 20.15 -5.94 2.71
CA GLN A 252 20.09 -6.75 3.94
C GLN A 252 20.34 -8.25 3.69
N ASP A 253 20.05 -8.76 2.49
CA ASP A 253 19.98 -10.20 2.25
C ASP A 253 20.95 -10.72 1.19
N TYR A 254 21.72 -9.83 0.54
CA TYR A 254 22.58 -10.21 -0.59
C TYR A 254 23.55 -11.34 -0.26
N TYR A 255 24.05 -11.39 0.99
CA TYR A 255 24.96 -12.44 1.44
C TYR A 255 24.30 -13.81 1.50
N THR A 256 22.97 -13.90 1.68
CA THR A 256 22.21 -15.16 1.64
C THR A 256 22.15 -15.78 0.23
N ARG A 257 22.65 -15.03 -0.76
CA ARG A 257 22.77 -15.42 -2.17
C ARG A 257 24.22 -15.62 -2.61
N ASP A 258 25.16 -15.67 -1.68
CA ASP A 258 26.60 -15.77 -1.97
C ASP A 258 27.12 -14.62 -2.87
N LEU A 259 26.45 -13.45 -2.84
CA LEU A 259 26.88 -12.28 -3.59
C LEU A 259 28.03 -11.57 -2.87
N PRO A 260 29.05 -11.09 -3.61
CA PRO A 260 30.22 -10.44 -3.01
C PRO A 260 29.88 -9.02 -2.53
N ASP A 261 30.73 -8.45 -1.67
CA ASP A 261 30.57 -7.07 -1.17
C ASP A 261 30.62 -6.02 -2.30
N GLU A 262 31.20 -6.34 -3.46
CA GLU A 262 31.15 -5.49 -4.67
C GLU A 262 29.71 -5.26 -5.15
N TYR A 263 28.84 -6.27 -5.04
CA TYR A 263 27.42 -6.13 -5.35
C TYR A 263 26.75 -5.11 -4.42
N TYR A 264 27.05 -5.20 -3.12
CA TYR A 264 26.55 -4.27 -2.11
C TYR A 264 27.06 -2.84 -2.36
N GLU A 265 28.33 -2.64 -2.72
CA GLU A 265 28.88 -1.34 -3.13
C GLU A 265 28.18 -0.77 -4.36
N LYS A 266 27.93 -1.59 -5.39
CA LYS A 266 27.17 -1.17 -6.59
C LYS A 266 25.77 -0.69 -6.22
N LEU A 267 25.09 -1.40 -5.34
CA LEU A 267 23.75 -1.05 -4.87
C LEU A 267 23.74 0.26 -4.07
N ILE A 268 24.75 0.48 -3.21
CA ILE A 268 24.93 1.75 -2.50
C ILE A 268 25.10 2.90 -3.49
N LYS A 269 26.03 2.76 -4.45
CA LYS A 269 26.30 3.81 -5.44
C LYS A 269 25.09 4.10 -6.33
N LEU A 270 24.31 3.08 -6.69
CA LEU A 270 23.11 3.24 -7.50
C LEU A 270 22.10 4.21 -6.87
N TYR A 271 21.88 4.09 -5.55
CA TYR A 271 20.85 4.88 -4.84
C TYR A 271 21.38 6.13 -4.14
N ALA A 272 22.60 6.08 -3.58
CA ALA A 272 23.17 7.22 -2.86
C ALA A 272 23.58 8.38 -3.78
N LEU A 273 24.00 8.09 -5.01
CA LEU A 273 24.37 9.10 -5.98
C LEU A 273 23.15 9.80 -6.58
N LYS A 274 23.29 11.10 -6.83
CA LYS A 274 22.19 11.94 -7.32
C LYS A 274 21.75 11.58 -8.73
N ASN A 275 22.67 11.12 -9.59
CA ASN A 275 22.40 10.72 -10.96
C ASN A 275 21.48 11.72 -11.71
N LYS A 276 20.33 11.26 -12.24
CA LYS A 276 19.34 12.08 -12.96
C LYS A 276 18.28 12.73 -12.06
N ASN A 277 18.45 12.62 -10.75
CA ASN A 277 17.47 13.04 -9.74
C ASN A 277 17.85 14.38 -9.10
N GLN A 278 16.94 14.95 -8.32
CA GLN A 278 17.24 16.14 -7.51
C GLN A 278 18.12 15.78 -6.30
N PHE A 279 18.06 14.53 -5.85
CA PHE A 279 18.88 13.95 -4.80
C PHE A 279 19.04 12.43 -4.97
N GLY A 280 20.05 11.85 -4.32
CA GLY A 280 20.22 10.40 -4.12
C GLY A 280 20.20 10.08 -2.64
N GLN A 281 19.59 8.96 -2.25
CA GLN A 281 19.57 8.48 -0.88
C GLN A 281 19.46 6.96 -0.82
N ILE A 282 20.20 6.34 0.10
CA ILE A 282 20.00 4.95 0.50
C ILE A 282 20.00 4.81 2.02
N THR A 283 19.11 3.96 2.55
CA THR A 283 19.07 3.62 3.97
C THR A 283 19.87 2.35 4.21
N LEU A 284 20.83 2.39 5.12
CA LEU A 284 21.69 1.27 5.48
C LEU A 284 21.74 1.09 7.00
N GLY A 285 22.19 -0.08 7.43
CA GLY A 285 22.40 -0.42 8.82
C GLY A 285 22.21 -1.90 9.04
N LEU A 286 22.17 -2.31 10.30
CA LEU A 286 21.95 -3.69 10.69
C LEU A 286 21.06 -3.73 11.94
N GLU A 287 20.19 -4.73 12.04
CA GLU A 287 19.41 -4.92 13.26
C GLU A 287 20.31 -5.07 14.49
N GLY A 288 19.91 -4.44 15.58
CA GLY A 288 20.55 -4.43 16.90
C GLY A 288 20.18 -5.63 17.76
N ASP A 289 20.09 -6.82 17.16
CA ASP A 289 19.65 -8.06 17.82
C ASP A 289 20.58 -9.26 17.57
N PHE A 290 21.78 -9.00 17.05
CA PHE A 290 22.84 -10.00 16.88
C PHE A 290 23.79 -10.04 18.09
N PRO A 291 24.61 -11.11 18.22
CA PRO A 291 25.73 -11.15 19.15
C PRO A 291 26.78 -10.06 18.87
N GLU A 292 27.61 -9.76 19.88
CA GLU A 292 28.61 -8.68 19.82
C GLU A 292 29.61 -8.85 18.65
N GLU A 293 29.97 -10.10 18.35
CA GLU A 293 30.94 -10.50 17.33
C GLU A 293 30.50 -10.09 15.92
N THR A 294 29.20 -10.20 15.61
CA THR A 294 28.64 -9.81 14.31
C THR A 294 28.92 -8.34 13.99
N TYR A 295 28.87 -7.47 15.02
CA TYR A 295 29.12 -6.05 14.83
C TYR A 295 30.59 -5.72 14.61
N ARG A 296 31.49 -6.42 15.32
CA ARG A 296 32.94 -6.20 15.22
C ARG A 296 33.55 -6.72 13.93
N GLU A 297 32.83 -7.58 13.21
CA GLU A 297 33.27 -8.17 11.94
C GLU A 297 32.55 -7.53 10.74
N LYS A 298 31.45 -8.14 10.30
CA LYS A 298 30.77 -7.77 9.04
C LYS A 298 30.22 -6.37 9.05
N PHE A 299 29.59 -5.95 10.15
CA PHE A 299 29.06 -4.59 10.24
C PHE A 299 30.18 -3.54 10.22
N ALA A 300 31.27 -3.76 10.96
CA ALA A 300 32.46 -2.90 10.92
C ALA A 300 33.02 -2.75 9.48
N GLN A 301 33.10 -3.86 8.72
CA GLN A 301 33.50 -3.84 7.30
C GLN A 301 32.55 -3.00 6.44
N HIS A 302 31.24 -3.12 6.64
CA HIS A 302 30.25 -2.28 5.94
C HIS A 302 30.41 -0.81 6.27
N LEU A 303 30.65 -0.46 7.54
CA LEU A 303 30.87 0.93 7.94
C LEU A 303 32.17 1.51 7.37
N ASP A 304 33.25 0.72 7.29
CA ASP A 304 34.51 1.12 6.61
C ASP A 304 34.25 1.40 5.13
N MET A 305 33.45 0.55 4.48
CA MET A 305 33.07 0.74 3.09
C MET A 305 32.20 2.00 2.90
N ILE A 306 31.22 2.23 3.77
CA ILE A 306 30.37 3.43 3.76
C ILE A 306 31.22 4.69 3.91
N GLN A 307 32.17 4.72 4.85
CA GLN A 307 33.05 5.87 5.05
C GLN A 307 33.95 6.12 3.83
N ARG A 308 34.48 5.05 3.23
CA ARG A 308 35.26 5.13 1.99
C ARG A 308 34.44 5.70 0.83
N ILE A 309 33.28 5.11 0.54
CA ILE A 309 32.40 5.55 -0.55
C ILE A 309 31.93 6.98 -0.32
N SER A 310 31.56 7.31 0.92
CA SER A 310 31.14 8.66 1.31
C SER A 310 32.21 9.71 0.99
N THR A 311 33.46 9.42 1.33
CA THR A 311 34.59 10.32 1.06
C THR A 311 34.89 10.40 -0.43
N GLN A 312 34.91 9.26 -1.14
CA GLN A 312 35.25 9.20 -2.56
C GLN A 312 34.22 9.93 -3.45
N GLU A 313 32.93 9.78 -3.14
CA GLU A 313 31.84 10.26 -3.97
C GLU A 313 31.17 11.54 -3.44
N ASN A 314 31.71 12.13 -2.36
CA ASN A 314 31.14 13.30 -1.69
C ASN A 314 29.66 13.09 -1.26
N ILE A 315 29.39 11.96 -0.60
CA ILE A 315 28.07 11.61 -0.08
C ILE A 315 28.01 11.94 1.41
N THR A 316 26.93 12.60 1.85
CA THR A 316 26.70 12.91 3.26
C THR A 316 26.13 11.69 3.99
N VAL A 317 26.82 11.18 5.01
CA VAL A 317 26.23 10.20 5.93
C VAL A 317 25.36 10.96 6.95
N THR A 318 24.14 10.48 7.20
CA THR A 318 23.16 11.16 8.05
C THR A 318 22.31 10.16 8.86
N ASN A 319 21.53 10.67 9.82
CA ASN A 319 20.49 9.93 10.53
C ASN A 319 19.10 10.28 9.95
N MET A 320 18.05 9.59 10.38
CA MET A 320 16.69 9.74 9.84
C MET A 320 16.09 11.12 10.11
N LYS A 321 16.25 11.64 11.34
CA LYS A 321 15.76 12.96 11.75
C LYS A 321 16.36 14.07 10.89
N ASP A 322 17.68 14.04 10.69
CA ASP A 322 18.40 15.09 9.96
C ASP A 322 18.15 15.00 8.45
N PHE A 323 18.08 13.78 7.89
CA PHE A 323 17.65 13.60 6.49
C PHE A 323 16.22 14.10 6.26
N SER A 324 15.29 13.75 7.15
CA SER A 324 13.91 14.21 7.04
C SER A 324 13.79 15.72 7.14
N LEU A 325 14.56 16.34 8.04
CA LEU A 325 14.62 17.80 8.15
C LEU A 325 15.07 18.44 6.83
N TRP A 326 16.18 17.96 6.25
CA TRP A 326 16.67 18.42 4.96
C TRP A 326 15.63 18.22 3.85
N TYR A 327 15.07 17.01 3.72
CA TYR A 327 14.10 16.68 2.68
C TYR A 327 12.85 17.57 2.77
N ARG A 328 12.38 17.85 4.00
CA ARG A 328 11.24 18.75 4.27
C ARG A 328 11.50 20.21 4.00
N GLN A 329 12.74 20.66 4.13
CA GLN A 329 13.14 22.02 3.77
C GLN A 329 13.27 22.18 2.26
N ILE A 330 13.84 21.20 1.56
CA ILE A 330 14.04 21.25 0.10
C ILE A 330 12.74 20.98 -0.67
N PHE A 331 11.91 20.06 -0.18
CA PHE A 331 10.64 19.66 -0.82
C PHE A 331 9.45 19.95 0.11
N PRO A 332 9.09 21.22 0.36
CA PRO A 332 8.04 21.57 1.32
C PRO A 332 6.63 21.13 0.90
N ASN A 333 6.41 20.88 -0.39
CA ASN A 333 5.10 20.54 -0.95
C ASN A 333 4.93 19.03 -1.09
N LEU A 334 5.44 18.42 -2.15
CA LEU A 334 5.32 16.99 -2.45
C LEU A 334 6.68 16.38 -2.71
N SER A 335 6.73 15.05 -2.78
CA SER A 335 7.94 14.33 -3.17
C SER A 335 8.26 14.61 -4.64
N PRO A 336 9.53 14.87 -5.00
CA PRO A 336 9.90 15.03 -6.40
C PRO A 336 9.81 13.69 -7.13
N ALA A 337 9.72 13.73 -8.46
CA ALA A 337 9.92 12.54 -9.27
C ALA A 337 11.33 11.96 -9.11
N HIS A 338 11.45 10.65 -9.33
CA HIS A 338 12.71 9.92 -9.27
C HIS A 338 12.84 8.95 -10.45
N VAL A 339 14.07 8.75 -10.91
CA VAL A 339 14.47 7.82 -11.95
C VAL A 339 15.58 6.92 -11.43
N ILE A 340 15.43 5.62 -11.63
CA ILE A 340 16.47 4.63 -11.37
C ILE A 340 16.79 3.99 -12.71
N GLU A 341 18.02 4.16 -13.19
CA GLU A 341 18.52 3.51 -14.40
C GLU A 341 19.72 2.67 -14.00
N ALA A 342 19.66 1.36 -14.24
CA ALA A 342 20.70 0.42 -13.88
C ALA A 342 20.91 -0.60 -15.00
N ASP A 343 22.15 -0.82 -15.39
CA ASP A 343 22.51 -2.09 -16.02
C ASP A 343 22.39 -3.22 -14.97
N ASP A 344 22.20 -4.46 -15.41
CA ASP A 344 22.15 -5.60 -14.50
C ASP A 344 23.43 -5.67 -13.65
N LEU A 345 23.25 -5.58 -12.33
CA LEU A 345 24.35 -5.62 -11.38
C LEU A 345 25.09 -6.98 -11.38
N LEU A 346 24.47 -8.02 -11.94
CA LEU A 346 25.05 -9.35 -12.14
C LEU A 346 25.70 -9.55 -13.52
N GLY A 347 25.59 -8.58 -14.42
CA GLY A 347 26.35 -8.53 -15.68
C GLY A 347 25.64 -9.03 -16.93
N SER A 348 24.33 -9.34 -16.90
CA SER A 348 23.58 -9.58 -18.14
C SER A 348 23.39 -8.29 -18.95
N LYS A 349 23.06 -8.42 -20.25
CA LYS A 349 22.80 -7.28 -21.14
C LYS A 349 21.38 -6.73 -21.01
N ILE A 350 20.86 -6.73 -19.79
CA ILE A 350 19.54 -6.20 -19.46
C ILE A 350 19.73 -4.90 -18.69
N LYS A 351 19.04 -3.85 -19.13
CA LYS A 351 18.93 -2.59 -18.42
C LYS A 351 17.55 -2.48 -17.78
N SER A 352 17.50 -2.06 -16.53
CA SER A 352 16.28 -1.73 -15.80
C SER A 352 16.13 -0.21 -15.69
N VAL A 353 14.91 0.28 -15.92
CA VAL A 353 14.54 1.69 -15.80
C VAL A 353 13.26 1.79 -14.99
N TRP A 354 13.31 2.50 -13.87
CA TRP A 354 12.13 2.87 -13.09
C TRP A 354 11.94 4.38 -13.15
N TYR A 355 10.71 4.79 -13.45
CA TYR A 355 10.25 6.17 -13.26
C TYR A 355 9.14 6.17 -12.22
N GLN A 356 9.17 7.13 -11.30
CA GLN A 356 8.19 7.22 -10.22
C GLN A 356 7.98 8.66 -9.80
N SER A 357 6.71 9.02 -9.63
CA SER A 357 6.22 10.34 -9.27
C SER A 357 5.01 10.21 -8.34
N PRO A 358 4.53 11.31 -7.72
CA PRO A 358 3.37 11.25 -6.85
C PRO A 358 2.08 10.71 -7.49
N ALA A 359 2.02 10.57 -8.83
CA ALA A 359 0.86 10.01 -9.52
C ALA A 359 1.03 8.58 -10.03
N TYR A 360 2.25 8.09 -10.27
CA TYR A 360 2.46 6.72 -10.75
C TYR A 360 3.90 6.24 -10.57
N ARG A 361 4.09 4.92 -10.68
CA ARG A 361 5.38 4.31 -10.97
C ARG A 361 5.28 3.45 -12.23
N ILE A 362 6.38 3.33 -12.96
CA ILE A 362 6.50 2.45 -14.11
C ILE A 362 7.91 1.85 -14.16
N GLY A 363 7.98 0.52 -14.26
CA GLY A 363 9.22 -0.26 -14.36
C GLY A 363 9.35 -0.85 -15.75
N LEU A 364 10.53 -0.69 -16.35
CA LEU A 364 10.86 -1.17 -17.69
C LEU A 364 12.14 -1.99 -17.68
N THR A 365 12.18 -3.02 -18.53
CA THR A 365 13.42 -3.75 -18.83
C THR A 365 13.71 -3.66 -20.32
N TYR A 366 14.95 -3.33 -20.67
CA TYR A 366 15.44 -3.39 -22.05
C TYR A 366 16.49 -4.50 -22.16
N ASN A 367 16.22 -5.50 -23.01
CA ASN A 367 17.19 -6.54 -23.33
C ASN A 367 17.95 -6.18 -24.61
N GLY A 368 19.26 -5.95 -24.48
CA GLY A 368 20.12 -5.52 -25.58
C GLY A 368 20.45 -6.62 -26.60
N GLU A 369 20.24 -7.90 -26.27
CA GLU A 369 20.51 -9.02 -27.19
C GLU A 369 19.41 -9.18 -28.24
N ASN A 370 18.15 -9.03 -27.83
CA ASN A 370 16.99 -9.16 -28.70
C ASN A 370 16.29 -7.82 -29.01
N GLN A 371 16.85 -6.70 -28.53
CA GLN A 371 16.34 -5.32 -28.72
C GLN A 371 14.88 -5.16 -28.26
N GLU A 372 14.55 -5.79 -27.13
CA GLU A 372 13.18 -5.84 -26.62
C GLU A 372 13.01 -4.94 -25.39
N LEU A 373 12.13 -3.94 -25.49
CA LEU A 373 11.67 -3.14 -24.34
C LEU A 373 10.38 -3.75 -23.79
N LYS A 374 10.31 -3.93 -22.47
CA LYS A 374 9.11 -4.36 -21.76
C LYS A 374 8.77 -3.36 -20.68
N ILE A 375 7.48 -3.03 -20.56
CA ILE A 375 6.93 -2.49 -19.32
C ILE A 375 6.49 -3.70 -18.48
N VAL A 376 7.09 -3.84 -17.30
CA VAL A 376 6.92 -4.99 -16.40
C VAL A 376 6.15 -4.65 -15.13
N ASP A 377 6.11 -3.36 -14.76
CA ASP A 377 5.27 -2.80 -13.69
C ASP A 377 4.72 -1.46 -14.16
N TRP A 378 3.43 -1.21 -13.90
CA TRP A 378 2.84 0.12 -14.01
C TRP A 378 1.71 0.26 -12.99
N ARG A 379 1.90 1.14 -12.01
CA ARG A 379 0.91 1.44 -10.96
C ARG A 379 0.60 2.90 -10.89
N THR A 380 -0.59 3.19 -10.41
CA THR A 380 -1.11 4.54 -10.28
C THR A 380 -1.39 4.85 -8.82
N PHE A 381 -1.13 6.09 -8.42
CA PHE A 381 -1.35 6.56 -7.06
C PHE A 381 -2.52 7.53 -7.03
N GLN A 382 -3.71 7.04 -6.64
CA GLN A 382 -4.89 7.87 -6.46
C GLN A 382 -4.95 8.44 -5.04
N ASP A 383 -5.41 9.68 -4.92
CA ASP A 383 -5.38 10.42 -3.64
C ASP A 383 -6.38 9.87 -2.60
N ASN A 384 -7.45 9.21 -3.02
CA ASN A 384 -8.52 8.66 -2.19
C ASN A 384 -8.51 7.12 -2.08
N PHE A 385 -7.46 6.45 -2.58
CA PHE A 385 -7.27 5.02 -2.33
C PHE A 385 -6.79 4.83 -0.88
N GLN A 386 -7.61 4.17 -0.08
CA GLN A 386 -7.37 3.93 1.32
C GLN A 386 -6.66 2.59 1.52
N GLU A 387 -5.68 2.59 2.40
CA GLU A 387 -4.95 1.41 2.82
C GLU A 387 -5.90 0.29 3.27
N PRO A 388 -5.63 -0.96 2.87
CA PRO A 388 -6.24 -2.10 3.53
C PRO A 388 -6.06 -2.00 5.06
N PHE A 389 -7.09 -2.39 5.81
CA PHE A 389 -7.06 -2.37 7.28
C PHE A 389 -6.87 -0.97 7.90
N TYR A 390 -7.17 0.10 7.16
CA TYR A 390 -7.20 1.45 7.71
C TYR A 390 -8.21 1.55 8.86
N LEU A 391 -9.46 1.14 8.62
CA LEU A 391 -10.54 1.13 9.62
C LEU A 391 -10.61 -0.17 10.42
N THR A 392 -10.33 -1.30 9.76
CA THR A 392 -10.51 -2.64 10.31
C THR A 392 -9.17 -3.22 10.77
N PRO A 393 -9.09 -4.00 11.85
CA PRO A 393 -7.86 -4.72 12.19
C PRO A 393 -7.54 -5.78 11.12
N ASN A 394 -6.25 -6.00 10.84
CA ASN A 394 -5.81 -7.18 10.10
C ASN A 394 -5.92 -8.41 11.01
N THR A 395 -6.85 -9.31 10.71
CA THR A 395 -7.04 -10.59 11.40
C THR A 395 -6.32 -11.75 10.70
N GLN A 396 -5.70 -11.49 9.55
CA GLN A 396 -4.99 -12.49 8.76
C GLN A 396 -3.58 -12.67 9.31
N LEU A 397 -3.04 -13.89 9.19
CA LEU A 397 -1.65 -14.17 9.59
C LEU A 397 -0.65 -13.41 8.71
N ASN A 398 -0.98 -13.27 7.42
CA ASN A 398 -0.18 -12.59 6.41
C ASN A 398 -0.60 -11.13 6.23
N LEU A 399 0.33 -10.31 5.73
CA LEU A 399 0.08 -8.90 5.43
C LEU A 399 -0.06 -8.70 3.92
N TYR A 400 -1.13 -8.04 3.50
CA TYR A 400 -1.39 -7.72 2.09
C TYR A 400 -1.61 -6.21 1.95
N ILE A 401 -0.56 -5.49 1.59
CA ILE A 401 -0.60 -4.09 1.23
C ILE A 401 -0.20 -3.98 -0.25
N ASN A 402 -1.21 -4.06 -1.11
CA ASN A 402 -1.03 -4.09 -2.55
C ASN A 402 -1.65 -2.84 -3.16
N ILE A 403 -0.84 -2.03 -3.84
CA ILE A 403 -1.31 -0.86 -4.57
C ILE A 403 -1.80 -1.29 -5.95
N PRO A 404 -2.97 -0.81 -6.43
CA PRO A 404 -3.51 -1.21 -7.72
C PRO A 404 -2.54 -1.06 -8.90
N SER A 405 -2.54 -2.06 -9.77
CA SER A 405 -1.65 -2.13 -10.95
C SER A 405 -2.42 -2.19 -12.26
N LEU A 406 -1.90 -1.50 -13.27
CA LEU A 406 -2.27 -1.67 -14.67
C LEU A 406 -1.48 -2.80 -15.33
N ILE A 407 -0.20 -2.90 -14.96
CA ILE A 407 0.75 -3.93 -15.37
C ILE A 407 1.50 -4.39 -14.12
N ASP A 408 1.56 -5.70 -13.89
CA ASP A 408 2.32 -6.29 -12.79
C ASP A 408 2.69 -7.73 -13.17
N GLN A 409 3.91 -7.89 -13.68
CA GLN A 409 4.44 -9.18 -14.09
C GLN A 409 4.51 -10.18 -12.93
N ILE A 410 4.63 -9.71 -11.68
CA ILE A 410 4.86 -10.58 -10.53
C ILE A 410 3.56 -11.23 -10.07
N SER A 411 2.47 -10.45 -9.98
CA SER A 411 1.16 -11.03 -9.69
C SER A 411 0.58 -11.80 -10.88
N ASN A 412 0.91 -11.39 -12.11
CA ASN A 412 0.52 -12.11 -13.33
C ASN A 412 1.65 -12.09 -14.37
N PRO A 413 2.35 -13.22 -14.61
CA PRO A 413 3.45 -13.29 -15.58
C PRO A 413 3.10 -12.91 -17.02
N GLN A 414 1.82 -12.92 -17.39
CA GLN A 414 1.33 -12.47 -18.70
C GLN A 414 1.03 -10.96 -18.75
N SER A 415 1.01 -10.29 -17.60
CA SER A 415 0.83 -8.84 -17.48
C SER A 415 2.15 -8.13 -17.76
N VAL A 416 2.52 -8.11 -19.04
CA VAL A 416 3.72 -7.45 -19.56
C VAL A 416 3.35 -6.77 -20.88
N TRP A 417 3.82 -5.56 -21.10
CA TRP A 417 3.67 -4.88 -22.38
C TRP A 417 5.02 -4.80 -23.11
N GLN A 418 5.15 -5.59 -24.17
CA GLN A 418 6.29 -5.57 -25.07
C GLN A 418 6.15 -4.42 -26.08
N ILE A 419 7.20 -3.61 -26.19
CA ILE A 419 7.35 -2.54 -27.19
C ILE A 419 8.59 -2.89 -28.02
N PRO A 420 8.42 -3.30 -29.29
CA PRO A 420 9.55 -3.55 -30.17
C PRO A 420 10.37 -2.27 -30.37
N VAL A 421 11.69 -2.37 -30.27
CA VAL A 421 12.62 -1.25 -30.51
C VAL A 421 13.59 -1.66 -31.62
N LYS A 422 13.84 -0.77 -32.56
CA LYS A 422 14.79 -0.92 -33.68
C LYS A 422 15.92 0.09 -33.50
N GLY A 423 17.07 -0.40 -33.03
CA GLY A 423 18.30 0.38 -32.95
C GLY A 423 18.71 0.72 -31.52
N ILE A 424 19.38 1.86 -31.35
CA ILE A 424 20.04 2.21 -30.09
C ILE A 424 19.01 2.74 -29.09
N PHE A 425 18.88 2.05 -27.96
CA PHE A 425 18.09 2.52 -26.83
C PHE A 425 18.93 3.49 -25.99
N SER A 426 18.42 4.71 -25.78
CA SER A 426 19.10 5.74 -24.98
C SER A 426 18.11 6.57 -24.16
N SER A 427 18.62 7.39 -23.24
CA SER A 427 17.80 8.18 -22.34
C SER A 427 18.37 9.59 -22.14
N ILE A 428 17.48 10.60 -22.11
CA ILE A 428 17.83 12.02 -21.97
C ILE A 428 16.92 12.66 -20.91
N GLY A 429 17.45 13.66 -20.20
CA GLY A 429 16.69 14.47 -19.26
C GLY A 429 16.92 14.08 -17.80
N LYS A 430 16.12 14.68 -16.93
CA LYS A 430 16.12 14.48 -15.47
C LYS A 430 14.76 13.97 -15.01
N ALA A 431 14.61 13.60 -13.75
CA ALA A 431 13.36 13.01 -13.25
C ALA A 431 12.10 13.88 -13.45
N GLU A 432 12.22 15.21 -13.52
CA GLU A 432 11.09 16.11 -13.83
C GLU A 432 10.53 15.88 -15.24
N LYS A 433 11.40 15.55 -16.19
CA LYS A 433 11.07 15.20 -17.58
C LYS A 433 12.13 14.27 -18.13
N TYR A 434 11.83 12.98 -18.11
CA TYR A 434 12.73 11.91 -18.50
C TYR A 434 12.25 11.26 -19.78
N SER A 435 13.12 11.10 -20.77
CA SER A 435 12.74 10.62 -22.10
C SER A 435 13.60 9.45 -22.52
N LEU A 436 12.96 8.39 -23.02
CA LEU A 436 13.59 7.24 -23.64
C LEU A 436 13.49 7.39 -25.16
N PHE A 437 14.58 7.09 -25.84
CA PHE A 437 14.72 7.24 -27.28
C PHE A 437 15.02 5.90 -27.94
N GLU A 438 14.41 5.72 -29.11
CA GLU A 438 14.80 4.73 -30.10
C GLU A 438 15.62 5.46 -31.16
N THR A 439 16.93 5.17 -31.22
CA THR A 439 17.90 5.94 -32.01
C THR A 439 17.86 7.42 -31.65
N ASN A 440 17.25 8.26 -32.49
CA ASN A 440 17.07 9.71 -32.29
C ASN A 440 15.60 10.13 -32.12
N ASN A 441 14.66 9.18 -32.15
CA ASN A 441 13.22 9.47 -32.03
C ASN A 441 12.77 9.24 -30.58
N PRO A 442 12.04 10.19 -29.96
CA PRO A 442 11.53 10.02 -28.61
C PRO A 442 10.47 8.93 -28.61
N LEU A 443 10.67 7.85 -27.85
CA LEU A 443 9.73 6.73 -27.75
C LEU A 443 8.74 6.96 -26.61
N LEU A 444 9.27 7.22 -25.40
CA LEU A 444 8.50 7.44 -24.18
C LEU A 444 9.00 8.70 -23.49
N ILE A 445 8.08 9.58 -23.06
CA ILE A 445 8.39 10.76 -22.25
C ILE A 445 7.61 10.66 -20.95
N PHE A 446 8.31 10.64 -19.84
CA PHE A 446 7.76 10.60 -18.50
C PHE A 446 7.80 11.99 -17.85
N GLU A 447 6.66 12.41 -17.34
CA GLU A 447 6.44 13.64 -16.58
C GLU A 447 5.59 13.30 -15.36
N GLU A 448 5.60 14.12 -14.31
CA GLU A 448 5.05 13.75 -13.00
C GLU A 448 3.62 13.18 -13.04
N ASN A 449 2.75 13.67 -13.92
CA ASN A 449 1.35 13.25 -14.00
C ASN A 449 0.97 12.65 -15.36
N LYS A 450 1.94 12.44 -16.26
CA LYS A 450 1.66 12.11 -17.66
C LYS A 450 2.80 11.32 -18.30
N ILE A 451 2.44 10.35 -19.12
CA ILE A 451 3.34 9.64 -20.03
C ILE A 451 2.93 9.98 -21.46
N THR A 452 3.89 10.34 -22.30
CA THR A 452 3.67 10.49 -23.75
C THR A 452 4.31 9.32 -24.48
N PHE A 453 3.51 8.61 -25.25
CA PHE A 453 3.93 7.51 -26.12
C PHE A 453 3.97 8.01 -27.56
N SER A 454 5.13 7.99 -28.23
CA SER A 454 5.24 8.41 -29.63
C SER A 454 5.15 7.21 -30.56
N GLU A 455 4.20 7.23 -31.49
CA GLU A 455 4.01 6.15 -32.48
C GLU A 455 3.85 4.72 -31.89
N VAL A 456 3.52 4.61 -30.59
CA VAL A 456 3.25 3.32 -29.93
C VAL A 456 1.75 3.10 -29.78
N ASN A 457 1.27 1.94 -30.22
CA ASN A 457 -0.13 1.52 -30.02
C ASN A 457 -0.35 1.03 -28.58
N LEU A 458 -1.24 1.70 -27.85
CA LEU A 458 -1.63 1.29 -26.50
C LEU A 458 -2.47 -0.01 -26.52
N PRO A 459 -2.18 -0.98 -25.65
CA PRO A 459 -2.98 -2.18 -25.52
C PRO A 459 -4.44 -1.87 -25.15
N PRO A 460 -5.43 -2.66 -25.59
CA PRO A 460 -6.84 -2.41 -25.28
C PRO A 460 -7.16 -2.31 -23.79
N TYR A 461 -6.46 -3.07 -22.94
CA TYR A 461 -6.66 -3.04 -21.48
C TYR A 461 -6.14 -1.74 -20.84
N ILE A 462 -5.12 -1.11 -21.43
CA ILE A 462 -4.67 0.24 -21.06
C ILE A 462 -5.64 1.28 -21.60
N LYS A 463 -6.04 1.16 -22.88
CA LYS A 463 -6.93 2.13 -23.54
C LYS A 463 -8.29 2.26 -22.87
N ASN A 464 -8.80 1.17 -22.31
CA ASN A 464 -10.11 1.11 -21.65
C ASN A 464 -10.03 1.17 -20.12
N SER A 465 -8.88 1.52 -19.55
CA SER A 465 -8.72 1.60 -18.10
C SER A 465 -9.39 2.85 -17.53
N ASP A 466 -10.23 2.65 -16.50
CA ASP A 466 -10.88 3.74 -15.76
C ASP A 466 -9.87 4.53 -14.88
N LEU A 467 -8.62 4.07 -14.77
CA LEU A 467 -7.55 4.72 -14.00
C LEU A 467 -6.74 5.72 -14.82
N LEU A 468 -7.00 5.82 -16.11
CA LEU A 468 -6.22 6.62 -17.06
C LEU A 468 -7.12 7.58 -17.84
N LYS A 469 -6.56 8.72 -18.24
CA LYS A 469 -7.15 9.69 -19.15
C LYS A 469 -6.26 9.79 -20.39
N ILE A 470 -6.81 9.42 -21.54
CA ILE A 470 -6.06 9.26 -22.80
C ILE A 470 -6.45 10.36 -23.77
N LYS A 471 -5.44 10.94 -24.41
CA LYS A 471 -5.59 11.96 -25.45
C LYS A 471 -4.69 11.59 -26.64
N ASP A 472 -5.34 11.14 -27.71
CA ASP A 472 -4.68 10.78 -28.97
C ASP A 472 -4.30 12.07 -29.74
N LEU A 473 -3.02 12.20 -30.12
CA LEU A 473 -2.45 13.27 -30.96
C LEU A 473 -1.97 12.67 -32.31
N PRO A 474 -1.66 13.49 -33.33
CA PRO A 474 -1.32 12.96 -34.67
C PRO A 474 -0.18 11.93 -34.73
N HIS A 475 0.82 12.05 -33.85
CA HIS A 475 2.01 11.17 -33.82
C HIS A 475 2.33 10.65 -32.41
N SER A 476 1.46 10.90 -31.44
CA SER A 476 1.70 10.51 -30.06
C SER A 476 0.39 10.33 -29.31
N THR A 477 0.45 9.65 -28.18
CA THR A 477 -0.67 9.54 -27.25
C THR A 477 -0.23 10.01 -25.88
N GLU A 478 -0.96 10.97 -25.33
CA GLU A 478 -0.78 11.44 -23.97
C GLU A 478 -1.66 10.61 -23.03
N VAL A 479 -1.04 9.97 -22.04
CA VAL A 479 -1.71 9.19 -21.00
C VAL A 479 -1.47 9.90 -19.66
N SER A 480 -2.53 10.41 -19.06
CA SER A 480 -2.49 11.03 -17.72
C SER A 480 -3.23 10.17 -16.70
N ILE A 481 -2.84 10.28 -15.43
CA ILE A 481 -3.37 9.40 -14.38
C ILE A 481 -4.64 10.01 -13.78
N ALA A 482 -5.71 9.22 -13.63
CA ALA A 482 -6.89 9.65 -12.90
C ALA A 482 -6.54 10.02 -11.46
N GLU A 483 -7.10 11.12 -10.96
CA GLU A 483 -6.79 11.65 -9.63
C GLU A 483 -7.35 10.78 -8.50
N HIS A 484 -8.59 10.33 -8.70
CA HIS A 484 -9.34 9.53 -7.74
C HIS A 484 -9.47 8.08 -8.20
N TRP A 485 -9.44 7.17 -7.24
CA TRP A 485 -9.84 5.78 -7.37
C TRP A 485 -11.32 5.69 -7.68
N ILE A 486 -11.69 4.66 -8.43
CA ILE A 486 -13.04 4.46 -8.98
C ILE A 486 -14.08 4.29 -7.86
N ALA A 487 -13.68 3.70 -6.74
CA ALA A 487 -14.50 3.57 -5.54
C ALA A 487 -14.09 4.62 -4.50
N PRO A 488 -15.04 5.29 -3.82
CA PRO A 488 -14.70 6.22 -2.74
C PRO A 488 -14.12 5.46 -1.52
N PRO A 489 -13.55 6.15 -0.52
CA PRO A 489 -12.95 5.51 0.67
C PRO A 489 -13.91 4.56 1.41
N GLU A 490 -15.20 4.88 1.49
CA GLU A 490 -16.22 4.00 2.08
C GLU A 490 -16.57 2.75 1.21
N GLY A 491 -15.94 2.60 0.05
CA GLY A 491 -16.20 1.55 -0.93
C GLY A 491 -17.37 1.88 -1.87
N MET A 492 -17.60 1.02 -2.86
CA MET A 492 -18.78 1.15 -3.72
C MET A 492 -20.04 0.85 -2.89
N THR A 493 -20.98 1.80 -2.86
CA THR A 493 -22.21 1.65 -2.08
C THR A 493 -23.44 1.45 -2.95
N PHE A 494 -24.37 0.64 -2.47
CA PHE A 494 -25.67 0.44 -3.12
C PHE A 494 -26.74 0.07 -2.10
N ARG A 495 -28.00 0.21 -2.51
CA ARG A 495 -29.16 -0.11 -1.67
C ARG A 495 -29.73 -1.47 -2.01
N SER A 496 -29.98 -2.29 -0.99
CA SER A 496 -30.66 -3.58 -1.15
C SER A 496 -31.55 -3.90 0.04
N LEU A 497 -32.48 -4.84 -0.14
CA LEU A 497 -33.28 -5.37 0.95
C LEU A 497 -32.40 -6.21 1.88
N PRO A 498 -32.64 -6.16 3.20
CA PRO A 498 -31.79 -6.87 4.13
C PRO A 498 -32.11 -8.37 4.20
N PRO A 499 -31.14 -9.22 4.60
CA PRO A 499 -31.31 -10.67 4.56
C PRO A 499 -32.55 -11.17 5.32
N GLN A 500 -32.94 -10.48 6.41
CA GLN A 500 -34.11 -10.85 7.21
C GLN A 500 -35.41 -10.77 6.40
N PHE A 501 -35.48 -9.90 5.38
CA PHE A 501 -36.63 -9.81 4.50
C PHE A 501 -36.80 -11.07 3.65
N PHE A 502 -35.70 -11.60 3.11
CA PHE A 502 -35.71 -12.85 2.35
C PHE A 502 -35.94 -14.07 3.23
N TYR A 503 -35.45 -14.06 4.47
CA TYR A 503 -35.77 -15.10 5.45
C TYR A 503 -37.26 -15.16 5.74
N LEU A 504 -37.91 -14.00 5.96
CA LEU A 504 -39.37 -13.93 6.12
C LEU A 504 -40.09 -14.53 4.90
N LEU A 505 -39.73 -14.12 3.69
CA LEU A 505 -40.30 -14.68 2.46
C LEU A 505 -40.12 -16.21 2.37
N ASN A 506 -38.93 -16.73 2.70
CA ASN A 506 -38.63 -18.16 2.73
C ASN A 506 -39.44 -18.90 3.81
N SER A 507 -39.57 -18.32 5.01
CA SER A 507 -40.31 -18.92 6.13
C SER A 507 -41.80 -19.11 5.80
N TYR A 508 -42.37 -18.24 4.97
CA TYR A 508 -43.74 -18.36 4.46
C TYR A 508 -43.84 -19.20 3.16
N ASN A 509 -42.78 -19.91 2.76
CA ASN A 509 -42.67 -20.66 1.49
C ASN A 509 -42.92 -19.81 0.21
N LEU A 510 -42.87 -18.47 0.30
CA LEU A 510 -43.19 -17.56 -0.81
C LEU A 510 -42.11 -17.52 -1.89
N SER A 511 -40.91 -18.00 -1.60
CA SER A 511 -39.77 -18.08 -2.53
C SER A 511 -39.73 -19.35 -3.38
N LYS A 512 -40.46 -20.41 -3.03
CA LYS A 512 -40.48 -21.65 -3.82
C LYS A 512 -41.11 -21.38 -5.19
N THR A 513 -40.49 -21.88 -6.26
CA THR A 513 -40.94 -21.66 -7.65
C THR A 513 -42.41 -22.04 -7.86
N ASN A 514 -42.90 -23.09 -7.20
CA ASN A 514 -44.30 -23.49 -7.27
C ASN A 514 -45.24 -22.52 -6.53
N THR A 515 -44.82 -21.96 -5.41
CA THR A 515 -45.58 -20.92 -4.68
C THR A 515 -45.57 -19.61 -5.45
N GLN A 516 -44.46 -19.21 -6.04
CA GLN A 516 -44.38 -18.03 -6.92
C GLN A 516 -45.27 -18.19 -8.15
N LYS A 517 -45.29 -19.37 -8.79
CA LYS A 517 -46.22 -19.67 -9.89
C LYS A 517 -47.67 -19.60 -9.44
N ARG A 518 -48.00 -20.11 -8.24
CA ARG A 518 -49.35 -20.00 -7.65
C ARG A 518 -49.72 -18.55 -7.32
N LEU A 519 -48.81 -17.77 -6.76
CA LEU A 519 -49.02 -16.34 -6.47
C LEU A 519 -49.14 -15.52 -7.74
N ALA A 520 -48.35 -15.82 -8.77
CA ALA A 520 -48.46 -15.20 -10.09
C ALA A 520 -49.78 -15.59 -10.75
N LEU A 521 -50.23 -16.84 -10.60
CA LEU A 521 -51.55 -17.28 -11.08
C LEU A 521 -52.68 -16.61 -10.31
N ILE A 522 -52.60 -16.52 -8.98
CA ILE A 522 -53.57 -15.80 -8.13
C ILE A 522 -53.57 -14.31 -8.48
N SER A 523 -52.40 -13.71 -8.71
CA SER A 523 -52.27 -12.32 -9.12
C SER A 523 -52.82 -12.10 -10.53
N LEU A 524 -52.59 -13.03 -11.45
CA LEU A 524 -53.15 -13.01 -12.80
C LEU A 524 -54.68 -13.18 -12.75
N VAL A 525 -55.19 -14.09 -11.92
CA VAL A 525 -56.62 -14.28 -11.69
C VAL A 525 -57.23 -13.05 -11.03
N LEU A 526 -56.55 -12.43 -10.06
CA LEU A 526 -56.95 -11.16 -9.48
C LEU A 526 -56.96 -10.07 -10.55
N ILE A 527 -55.90 -9.90 -11.34
CA ILE A 527 -55.83 -8.93 -12.44
C ILE A 527 -56.94 -9.16 -13.46
N VAL A 528 -57.20 -10.41 -13.87
CA VAL A 528 -58.27 -10.76 -14.81
C VAL A 528 -59.66 -10.53 -14.20
N SER A 529 -59.86 -10.90 -12.93
CA SER A 529 -61.09 -10.61 -12.19
C SER A 529 -61.30 -9.11 -12.05
N LEU A 530 -60.23 -8.35 -11.82
CA LEU A 530 -60.22 -6.89 -11.76
C LEU A 530 -60.52 -6.26 -13.14
N ILE A 531 -60.04 -6.85 -14.24
CA ILE A 531 -60.38 -6.43 -15.61
C ILE A 531 -61.84 -6.73 -15.94
N ILE A 532 -62.39 -7.85 -15.47
CA ILE A 532 -63.81 -8.22 -15.61
C ILE A 532 -64.70 -7.26 -14.80
N ILE A 533 -64.33 -6.98 -13.55
CA ILE A 533 -64.99 -5.98 -12.68
C ILE A 533 -64.88 -4.57 -13.28
N TYR A 534 -63.78 -4.24 -13.98
CA TYR A 534 -63.62 -2.98 -14.69
C TYR A 534 -64.54 -2.87 -15.93
N LYS A 535 -64.76 -3.99 -16.64
CA LYS A 535 -65.70 -4.05 -17.79
C LYS A 535 -67.16 -3.97 -17.35
N PHE A 536 -67.56 -4.58 -16.25
CA PHE A 536 -68.89 -4.39 -15.66
C PHE A 536 -68.97 -3.01 -14.99
N LYS A 537 -69.96 -2.18 -15.34
CA LYS A 537 -70.10 -0.79 -14.84
C LYS A 537 -70.45 -0.73 -13.34
N VAL A 538 -69.56 -1.17 -12.44
CA VAL A 538 -69.72 -1.04 -10.98
C VAL A 538 -69.34 0.38 -10.57
N TYR A 539 -70.19 1.03 -9.79
CA TYR A 539 -70.28 2.47 -9.49
C TYR A 539 -69.06 3.11 -8.78
N HIS A 540 -67.95 2.38 -8.54
CA HIS A 540 -66.80 2.82 -7.75
C HIS A 540 -65.44 2.82 -8.52
N LYS A 541 -65.45 2.90 -9.86
CA LYS A 541 -64.24 2.84 -10.71
C LYS A 541 -63.10 3.79 -10.28
N LYS A 542 -63.42 5.01 -9.85
CA LYS A 542 -62.41 6.00 -9.39
C LYS A 542 -61.80 5.59 -8.04
N ALA A 543 -62.63 5.19 -7.07
CA ALA A 543 -62.16 4.78 -5.74
C ALA A 543 -61.26 3.54 -5.81
N PHE A 544 -61.57 2.60 -6.69
CA PHE A 544 -60.76 1.40 -6.90
C PHE A 544 -59.39 1.72 -7.53
N TRP A 545 -59.34 2.53 -8.59
CA TRP A 545 -58.07 2.97 -9.18
C TRP A 545 -57.19 3.71 -8.17
N VAL A 546 -57.81 4.60 -7.38
CA VAL A 546 -57.12 5.30 -6.30
C VAL A 546 -56.58 4.31 -5.27
N PHE A 547 -57.35 3.30 -4.85
CA PHE A 547 -56.89 2.29 -3.91
C PHE A 547 -55.75 1.43 -4.47
N SER A 548 -55.82 0.94 -5.71
CA SER A 548 -54.74 0.14 -6.33
C SER A 548 -53.46 0.95 -6.51
N VAL A 549 -53.58 2.22 -6.90
CA VAL A 549 -52.44 3.13 -7.01
C VAL A 549 -51.86 3.41 -5.62
N ILE A 550 -52.69 3.70 -4.61
CA ILE A 550 -52.25 3.87 -3.21
C ILE A 550 -51.59 2.60 -2.67
N PHE A 551 -52.10 1.41 -3.01
CA PHE A 551 -51.52 0.14 -2.56
C PHE A 551 -50.18 -0.15 -3.25
N MET A 552 -50.08 0.07 -4.56
CA MET A 552 -48.80 -0.08 -5.31
C MET A 552 -47.76 0.93 -4.85
N ILE A 553 -48.16 2.20 -4.68
CA ILE A 553 -47.31 3.25 -4.13
C ILE A 553 -46.94 2.92 -2.69
N GLY A 554 -47.89 2.52 -1.86
CA GLY A 554 -47.67 2.17 -0.46
C GLY A 554 -46.75 0.96 -0.27
N SER A 555 -46.90 -0.08 -1.09
CA SER A 555 -46.02 -1.26 -1.07
C SER A 555 -44.62 -0.96 -1.59
N THR A 556 -44.50 -0.11 -2.60
CA THR A 556 -43.21 0.35 -3.13
C THR A 556 -42.51 1.27 -2.12
N LEU A 557 -43.23 2.21 -1.51
CA LEU A 557 -42.72 3.06 -0.43
C LEU A 557 -42.31 2.21 0.79
N PHE A 558 -43.08 1.18 1.12
CA PHE A 558 -42.74 0.23 2.17
C PHE A 558 -41.43 -0.51 1.85
N ALA A 559 -41.29 -1.06 0.64
CA ALA A 559 -40.06 -1.73 0.22
C ALA A 559 -38.84 -0.79 0.24
N ILE A 560 -39.00 0.44 -0.27
CA ILE A 560 -37.98 1.49 -0.24
C ILE A 560 -37.59 1.84 1.21
N SER A 561 -38.57 1.91 2.12
CA SER A 561 -38.32 2.18 3.55
C SER A 561 -37.50 1.10 4.26
N LYS A 562 -37.42 -0.11 3.68
CA LYS A 562 -36.65 -1.23 4.23
C LYS A 562 -35.27 -1.39 3.59
N LEU A 563 -34.95 -0.63 2.54
CA LEU A 563 -33.63 -0.70 1.92
C LEU A 563 -32.54 -0.27 2.90
N ARG A 564 -31.45 -1.04 2.91
CA ARG A 564 -30.21 -0.71 3.63
C ARG A 564 -29.09 -0.47 2.64
N ILE A 565 -28.10 0.32 3.06
CA ILE A 565 -26.89 0.58 2.28
C ILE A 565 -25.87 -0.51 2.61
N TYR A 566 -25.26 -1.07 1.57
CA TYR A 566 -24.16 -2.03 1.63
C TYR A 566 -22.94 -1.45 0.93
N SER A 567 -21.75 -1.94 1.28
CA SER A 567 -20.48 -1.54 0.68
C SER A 567 -19.72 -2.73 0.09
N VAL A 568 -18.91 -2.45 -0.93
CA VAL A 568 -17.86 -3.31 -1.48
C VAL A 568 -16.55 -2.57 -1.35
N SER A 569 -15.52 -3.18 -0.74
CA SER A 569 -14.29 -2.45 -0.43
C SER A 569 -13.52 -2.03 -1.69
N GLN A 570 -12.62 -1.05 -1.55
CA GLN A 570 -11.73 -0.65 -2.64
C GLN A 570 -10.83 -1.82 -3.09
N ALA A 571 -10.35 -2.67 -2.15
CA ALA A 571 -9.56 -3.85 -2.48
C ALA A 571 -10.38 -4.96 -3.14
N GLU A 572 -11.67 -5.16 -2.78
CA GLU A 572 -12.55 -6.04 -3.56
C GLU A 572 -12.74 -5.52 -4.99
N THR A 573 -12.89 -4.20 -5.14
CA THR A 573 -13.01 -3.55 -6.45
C THR A 573 -11.76 -3.80 -7.31
N ASP A 574 -10.57 -3.63 -6.73
CA ASP A 574 -9.28 -3.93 -7.37
C ASP A 574 -9.20 -5.39 -7.85
N ALA A 575 -9.55 -6.35 -6.98
CA ALA A 575 -9.59 -7.76 -7.37
C ALA A 575 -10.55 -8.00 -8.54
N LEU A 576 -11.72 -7.38 -8.54
CA LEU A 576 -12.70 -7.54 -9.62
C LEU A 576 -12.27 -6.88 -10.93
N LEU A 577 -11.45 -5.84 -10.90
CA LEU A 577 -10.81 -5.27 -12.09
C LEU A 577 -9.75 -6.22 -12.66
N HIS A 578 -8.96 -6.89 -11.80
CA HIS A 578 -8.07 -7.97 -12.23
C HIS A 578 -8.87 -9.10 -12.87
N LEU A 579 -9.97 -9.53 -12.24
CA LEU A 579 -10.86 -10.54 -12.80
C LEU A 579 -11.42 -10.14 -14.16
N ARG A 580 -11.79 -8.86 -14.35
CA ARG A 580 -12.29 -8.32 -15.63
C ARG A 580 -11.28 -8.49 -16.77
N ALA A 581 -9.99 -8.31 -16.49
CA ALA A 581 -8.92 -8.43 -17.47
C ALA A 581 -8.62 -9.87 -17.92
N LEU A 582 -9.03 -10.87 -17.13
CA LEU A 582 -8.87 -12.28 -17.47
C LEU A 582 -9.85 -12.73 -18.56
N GLU A 583 -9.58 -13.89 -19.15
CA GLU A 583 -10.42 -14.50 -20.19
C GLU A 583 -11.89 -14.68 -19.77
N PRO A 584 -12.85 -14.68 -20.71
CA PRO A 584 -14.26 -14.92 -20.40
C PRO A 584 -14.49 -16.28 -19.68
N GLY A 585 -15.42 -16.29 -18.73
CA GLY A 585 -15.79 -17.50 -18.00
C GLY A 585 -16.76 -17.22 -16.85
N LYS A 586 -17.48 -18.24 -16.38
CA LYS A 586 -18.34 -18.11 -15.19
C LYS A 586 -17.49 -18.05 -13.92
N VAL A 587 -17.96 -17.29 -12.94
CA VAL A 587 -17.33 -17.10 -11.64
C VAL A 587 -18.20 -17.72 -10.56
N ILE A 588 -17.67 -18.66 -9.80
CA ILE A 588 -18.37 -19.21 -8.64
C ILE A 588 -18.20 -18.27 -7.45
N VAL A 589 -19.31 -17.97 -6.79
CA VAL A 589 -19.37 -17.16 -5.56
C VAL A 589 -20.03 -17.97 -4.45
N TYR A 590 -19.58 -17.77 -3.22
CA TYR A 590 -20.11 -18.52 -2.09
C TYR A 590 -21.51 -18.07 -1.71
N ASP A 591 -22.45 -19.02 -1.69
CA ASP A 591 -23.86 -18.78 -1.39
C ASP A 591 -24.15 -18.94 0.12
N GLU A 592 -23.72 -17.96 0.91
CA GLU A 592 -23.94 -17.92 2.35
C GLU A 592 -24.15 -16.49 2.86
N THR A 593 -25.03 -16.34 3.85
CA THR A 593 -25.25 -15.09 4.60
C THR A 593 -24.55 -15.19 5.95
N CYS A 594 -23.80 -14.16 6.33
CA CYS A 594 -23.20 -14.06 7.65
C CYS A 594 -23.95 -13.06 8.54
N LEU A 595 -24.85 -13.56 9.40
CA LEU A 595 -25.65 -12.73 10.30
C LEU A 595 -24.92 -12.25 11.56
N LYS A 596 -23.78 -12.89 11.90
CA LYS A 596 -22.99 -12.61 13.12
C LYS A 596 -21.61 -12.03 12.82
N CYS A 597 -21.32 -11.70 11.57
CA CYS A 597 -20.06 -11.10 11.20
C CYS A 597 -19.95 -9.69 11.77
N ILE A 598 -18.74 -9.34 12.20
CA ILE A 598 -18.41 -8.02 12.72
C ILE A 598 -17.86 -7.20 11.55
N TRP A 599 -18.17 -5.90 11.52
CA TRP A 599 -17.57 -4.96 10.58
C TRP A 599 -17.38 -3.61 11.25
N HIS A 600 -16.26 -2.95 10.93
CA HIS A 600 -15.96 -1.59 11.40
C HIS A 600 -16.27 -0.51 10.35
N ASN A 601 -16.57 -0.91 9.12
CA ASN A 601 -16.97 0.03 8.07
C ASN A 601 -18.29 0.73 8.38
N ARG A 602 -18.48 1.91 7.80
CA ARG A 602 -19.72 2.70 7.92
C ARG A 602 -20.96 1.91 7.47
N TYR A 603 -20.81 1.08 6.44
CA TYR A 603 -21.88 0.25 5.89
C TYR A 603 -21.50 -1.23 5.98
N MET A 604 -22.51 -2.08 6.06
CA MET A 604 -22.32 -3.53 6.10
C MET A 604 -21.72 -4.02 4.77
N PRO A 605 -20.67 -4.86 4.79
CA PRO A 605 -20.16 -5.50 3.58
C PRO A 605 -21.26 -6.28 2.85
N ALA A 606 -21.37 -6.08 1.54
CA ALA A 606 -22.39 -6.72 0.70
C ALA A 606 -22.37 -8.26 0.79
N VAL A 607 -21.15 -8.81 0.88
CA VAL A 607 -20.90 -10.24 1.08
C VAL A 607 -21.63 -10.83 2.29
N PHE A 608 -21.71 -10.10 3.41
CA PHE A 608 -22.33 -10.61 4.64
C PHE A 608 -23.84 -10.82 4.47
N ALA A 609 -24.45 -10.04 3.57
CA ALA A 609 -25.85 -10.19 3.18
C ALA A 609 -26.06 -11.13 1.98
N ASN A 610 -25.02 -11.84 1.53
CA ASN A 610 -25.00 -12.66 0.32
C ASN A 610 -25.39 -11.88 -0.96
N ILE A 611 -25.12 -10.58 -1.00
CA ILE A 611 -25.42 -9.75 -2.17
C ILE A 611 -24.20 -9.79 -3.08
N ARG A 612 -24.21 -10.69 -4.08
CA ARG A 612 -23.05 -10.95 -4.96
C ARG A 612 -23.11 -10.31 -6.34
N GLY A 613 -24.19 -9.59 -6.67
CA GLY A 613 -24.38 -9.00 -7.99
C GLY A 613 -23.25 -8.08 -8.43
N TYR A 614 -22.56 -7.44 -7.48
CA TYR A 614 -21.41 -6.58 -7.73
C TYR A 614 -20.24 -7.31 -8.43
N VAL A 615 -20.04 -8.60 -8.11
CA VAL A 615 -19.01 -9.43 -8.73
C VAL A 615 -19.25 -9.49 -10.23
N SER A 616 -20.49 -9.72 -10.66
CA SER A 616 -20.85 -9.76 -12.07
C SER A 616 -20.78 -8.38 -12.73
N SER A 617 -21.28 -7.34 -12.05
CA SER A 617 -21.33 -5.99 -12.64
C SER A 617 -19.96 -5.36 -12.85
N ILE A 618 -19.00 -5.61 -11.96
CA ILE A 618 -17.65 -5.05 -12.03
C ILE A 618 -16.77 -5.93 -12.94
N SER A 619 -16.73 -7.24 -12.72
CA SER A 619 -15.89 -8.15 -13.52
C SER A 619 -16.39 -8.35 -14.96
N LYS A 620 -17.66 -7.99 -15.23
CA LYS A 620 -18.36 -8.26 -16.51
C LYS A 620 -18.45 -9.76 -16.83
N LYS A 621 -18.44 -10.62 -15.82
CA LYS A 621 -18.57 -12.08 -15.96
C LYS A 621 -19.84 -12.60 -15.29
N PRO A 622 -20.48 -13.64 -15.85
CA PRO A 622 -21.63 -14.27 -15.21
C PRO A 622 -21.21 -14.98 -13.91
N ILE A 623 -22.04 -14.88 -12.88
CA ILE A 623 -21.78 -15.52 -11.58
C ILE A 623 -22.68 -16.74 -11.36
N VAL A 624 -22.17 -17.70 -10.59
CA VAL A 624 -22.88 -18.91 -10.15
C VAL A 624 -22.81 -18.97 -8.63
N HIS A 625 -23.96 -18.81 -7.97
CA HIS A 625 -24.08 -19.04 -6.53
C HIS A 625 -23.96 -20.53 -6.24
N ASN A 626 -23.01 -20.91 -5.39
CA ASN A 626 -22.91 -22.30 -4.96
C ASN A 626 -22.40 -22.38 -3.52
N ARG A 627 -23.17 -23.02 -2.63
CA ARG A 627 -22.72 -23.33 -1.27
C ARG A 627 -21.93 -24.64 -1.23
N SER A 628 -22.39 -25.62 -2.01
CA SER A 628 -22.02 -27.02 -1.90
C SER A 628 -20.55 -27.36 -2.18
N ILE A 629 -19.82 -26.56 -2.96
CA ILE A 629 -18.38 -26.77 -3.19
C ILE A 629 -17.51 -26.28 -2.03
N PHE A 630 -18.02 -25.36 -1.21
CA PHE A 630 -17.30 -24.74 -0.09
C PHE A 630 -17.50 -25.50 1.22
N VAL A 631 -18.58 -26.29 1.31
CA VAL A 631 -18.92 -27.10 2.49
C VAL A 631 -18.89 -28.61 2.21
N ALA A 632 -18.27 -29.03 1.11
CA ALA A 632 -18.18 -30.44 0.76
C ALA A 632 -17.34 -31.21 1.79
N GLU A 633 -17.86 -32.34 2.27
CA GLU A 633 -17.20 -33.16 3.30
C GLU A 633 -16.09 -34.05 2.72
N SER A 634 -16.15 -34.36 1.43
CA SER A 634 -15.16 -35.20 0.76
C SER A 634 -14.67 -34.60 -0.56
N ARG A 635 -13.39 -34.83 -0.86
CA ARG A 635 -12.75 -34.38 -2.11
C ARG A 635 -13.50 -34.84 -3.37
N PRO A 636 -13.86 -36.14 -3.53
CA PRO A 636 -14.51 -36.60 -4.77
C PRO A 636 -15.87 -35.93 -5.00
N GLU A 637 -16.62 -35.70 -3.93
CA GLU A 637 -17.91 -35.02 -3.99
C GLU A 637 -17.74 -33.54 -4.37
N GLY A 638 -16.84 -32.83 -3.69
CA GLY A 638 -16.51 -31.43 -3.97
C GLY A 638 -16.07 -31.22 -5.42
N LYS A 639 -15.16 -32.07 -5.92
CA LYS A 639 -14.67 -32.02 -7.31
C LYS A 639 -15.78 -32.31 -8.33
N LYS A 640 -16.60 -33.35 -8.10
CA LYS A 640 -17.73 -33.66 -8.97
C LYS A 640 -18.72 -32.50 -9.06
N LYS A 641 -19.01 -31.85 -7.93
CA LYS A 641 -19.86 -30.65 -7.89
C LYS A 641 -19.22 -29.49 -8.64
N LEU A 642 -17.94 -29.22 -8.39
CA LEU A 642 -17.19 -28.16 -9.08
C LEU A 642 -17.23 -28.33 -10.60
N ASP A 643 -16.93 -29.54 -11.09
CA ASP A 643 -16.91 -29.86 -12.53
C ASP A 643 -18.29 -29.67 -13.19
N SER A 644 -19.38 -29.91 -12.44
CA SER A 644 -20.75 -29.75 -12.94
C SER A 644 -21.17 -28.30 -13.19
N LEU A 645 -20.49 -27.31 -12.58
CA LEU A 645 -20.85 -25.89 -12.69
C LEU A 645 -20.34 -25.26 -13.99
N VAL A 646 -19.37 -25.89 -14.66
CA VAL A 646 -18.72 -25.41 -15.90
C VAL A 646 -18.29 -23.94 -15.73
N ALA A 647 -17.55 -23.69 -14.64
CA ALA A 647 -17.00 -22.38 -14.32
C ALA A 647 -15.50 -22.34 -14.56
N LYS A 648 -14.96 -21.14 -14.74
CA LYS A 648 -13.53 -20.92 -14.98
C LYS A 648 -12.83 -20.32 -13.76
N TYR A 649 -13.58 -19.62 -12.91
CA TYR A 649 -13.04 -18.93 -11.75
C TYR A 649 -13.86 -19.21 -10.50
N ILE A 650 -13.19 -19.16 -9.34
CA ILE A 650 -13.81 -19.06 -8.03
C ILE A 650 -13.35 -17.74 -7.42
N TYR A 651 -14.29 -16.93 -6.95
CA TYR A 651 -14.04 -15.67 -6.25
C TYR A 651 -14.43 -15.84 -4.79
N VAL A 652 -13.49 -15.55 -3.89
CA VAL A 652 -13.70 -15.65 -2.44
C VAL A 652 -13.30 -14.35 -1.76
N VAL A 653 -14.03 -13.99 -0.71
CA VAL A 653 -13.83 -12.75 0.06
C VAL A 653 -13.21 -13.04 1.42
N LYS A 654 -12.34 -12.13 1.86
CA LYS A 654 -11.72 -12.09 3.18
C LYS A 654 -12.04 -10.73 3.80
N TYR A 655 -12.65 -10.72 4.98
CA TYR A 655 -13.07 -9.51 5.63
C TYR A 655 -13.10 -9.69 7.15
N GLU A 656 -12.16 -9.05 7.85
CA GLU A 656 -12.03 -9.19 9.31
C GLU A 656 -12.08 -10.67 9.75
N ASN A 657 -12.99 -11.05 10.65
CA ASN A 657 -13.14 -12.41 11.14
C ASN A 657 -13.92 -13.35 10.18
N TYR A 658 -14.33 -12.86 9.00
CA TYR A 658 -15.01 -13.63 7.98
C TYR A 658 -14.06 -13.93 6.82
N SER A 659 -13.84 -15.20 6.53
CA SER A 659 -13.08 -15.60 5.34
C SER A 659 -13.79 -16.75 4.65
N GLU A 660 -13.96 -16.61 3.35
CA GLU A 660 -14.39 -17.68 2.47
C GLU A 660 -13.15 -18.47 2.07
N ILE A 661 -13.24 -19.81 2.17
CA ILE A 661 -12.09 -20.70 1.96
C ILE A 661 -12.47 -21.74 0.92
N VAL A 662 -11.56 -22.01 -0.01
CA VAL A 662 -11.65 -23.18 -0.88
C VAL A 662 -11.26 -24.41 -0.03
N PRO A 663 -12.18 -25.35 0.25
CA PRO A 663 -12.04 -26.30 1.38
C PRO A 663 -11.00 -27.42 1.18
N PHE A 664 -10.44 -27.58 -0.01
CA PHE A 664 -9.42 -28.59 -0.31
C PHE A 664 -8.18 -27.95 -0.95
N SER A 665 -7.08 -28.69 -0.96
CA SER A 665 -5.84 -28.20 -1.54
C SER A 665 -6.03 -27.82 -3.01
N PRO A 666 -5.24 -26.86 -3.54
CA PRO A 666 -5.38 -26.43 -4.93
C PRO A 666 -5.24 -27.59 -5.93
N GLY A 667 -4.35 -28.56 -5.64
CA GLY A 667 -4.20 -29.77 -6.44
C GLY A 667 -5.43 -30.69 -6.42
N ASP A 668 -6.10 -30.82 -5.28
CA ASP A 668 -7.28 -31.69 -5.14
C ASP A 668 -8.49 -31.17 -5.93
N TYR A 669 -8.65 -29.84 -5.99
CA TYR A 669 -9.71 -29.17 -6.75
C TYR A 669 -9.31 -28.87 -8.21
N ASN A 670 -8.04 -29.11 -8.58
CA ASN A 670 -7.45 -28.68 -9.83
C ASN A 670 -7.64 -27.18 -10.06
N VAL A 671 -7.36 -26.38 -9.03
CA VAL A 671 -7.43 -24.92 -9.05
C VAL A 671 -6.06 -24.31 -8.78
N GLU A 672 -5.92 -23.04 -9.13
CA GLU A 672 -4.70 -22.26 -8.97
C GLU A 672 -5.06 -20.88 -8.44
N LEU A 673 -4.41 -20.45 -7.36
CA LEU A 673 -4.52 -19.06 -6.90
C LEU A 673 -3.78 -18.18 -7.90
N ILE A 674 -4.52 -17.29 -8.57
CA ILE A 674 -3.95 -16.41 -9.61
C ILE A 674 -3.95 -14.94 -9.18
N PHE A 675 -4.65 -14.60 -8.11
CA PHE A 675 -4.63 -13.26 -7.52
C PHE A 675 -5.08 -13.31 -6.08
N GLU A 676 -4.43 -12.56 -5.22
CA GLU A 676 -4.83 -12.36 -3.83
C GLU A 676 -4.44 -10.95 -3.38
N ASN A 677 -5.33 -10.31 -2.63
CA ASN A 677 -5.04 -9.11 -1.88
C ASN A 677 -5.68 -9.20 -0.47
N ALA A 678 -5.74 -8.08 0.24
CA ALA A 678 -6.28 -8.02 1.59
C ALA A 678 -7.74 -8.51 1.72
N ASN A 679 -8.59 -8.30 0.68
CA ASN A 679 -10.02 -8.59 0.80
C ASN A 679 -10.54 -9.68 -0.13
N ALA A 680 -9.77 -10.16 -1.09
CA ALA A 680 -10.25 -11.17 -2.02
C ALA A 680 -9.16 -12.09 -2.55
N GLN A 681 -9.58 -13.26 -2.99
CA GLN A 681 -8.77 -14.17 -3.81
C GLN A 681 -9.53 -14.56 -5.07
N ILE A 682 -8.78 -14.79 -6.14
CA ILE A 682 -9.28 -15.33 -7.40
C ILE A 682 -8.53 -16.61 -7.69
N TRP A 683 -9.31 -17.69 -7.83
CA TRP A 683 -8.81 -19.00 -8.18
C TRP A 683 -9.23 -19.32 -9.62
N ARG A 684 -8.28 -19.78 -10.44
CA ARG A 684 -8.54 -20.33 -11.77
C ARG A 684 -8.77 -21.83 -11.64
N ILE A 685 -9.85 -22.33 -12.24
CA ILE A 685 -10.08 -23.77 -12.42
C ILE A 685 -9.27 -24.17 -13.65
N LYS A 686 -8.32 -25.08 -13.49
CA LYS A 686 -7.51 -25.58 -14.61
C LYS A 686 -8.38 -26.50 -15.46
N ASP A 687 -8.24 -26.38 -16.78
CA ASP A 687 -8.81 -27.38 -17.68
C ASP A 687 -8.19 -28.74 -17.33
N ASN A 688 -9.02 -29.77 -17.20
CA ASN A 688 -8.47 -31.12 -17.12
C ASN A 688 -7.79 -31.36 -18.46
N ASP A 689 -6.50 -31.75 -18.47
CA ASP A 689 -5.78 -32.20 -19.66
C ASP A 689 -6.48 -33.43 -20.26
N LYS A 690 -7.57 -33.19 -20.98
CA LYS A 690 -8.20 -34.13 -21.89
C LYS A 690 -7.67 -33.83 -23.27
N LYS A 691 -6.39 -34.14 -23.50
CA LYS A 691 -5.78 -34.41 -24.82
C LYS A 691 -4.28 -34.70 -24.67
N LEU A 692 -3.96 -35.99 -24.47
CA LEU A 692 -2.84 -36.72 -25.09
C LEU A 692 -2.77 -38.11 -24.42
N GLN A 693 -3.72 -38.98 -24.77
CA GLN A 693 -3.54 -40.43 -24.82
C GLN A 693 -4.20 -40.93 -26.09
#